data_AF-A0A973G858-F1
#
_entry.id   AF-A0A973G858-F1
#
_cell.length_a   1.000
_cell.length_b   1.000
_cell.length_c   1.000
_cell.angle_alpha   90.00
_cell.angle_beta   90.00
_cell.angle_gamma   90.00
#
_symmetry.space_group_name_H-M   'P 1'
#
loop_
_entity.id
_entity.type
_entity.pdbx_description
1 polymer ?
#
loop_
_entity_poly.entity_id
_entity_poly.type
_entity_poly.pdbx_seq_one_letter_code
_entity_poly.pdbx_strand_id
1 'polypeptide(L)'
;LPVHASMREVSELIYSTCKAYLIQQGRFLLMLWVFIAAVIVVYYGLLVGFPWGRVAVVIAFSLIGMAGSYSVAWFGIRVNTFANSRTAFAALGGKPMPVHRIPMKSGMSIGMVLISVELMMMLIILLFLPRDLAGACFIGFAIGESLGAAVLRIAGGIFTKIADIGSDLMKIAFKIKEDDARNPGVIADCTGDNAGDSVGPSADGFETYGVTGVALVTFILLGVHDPAVQASLLVWLFVIRVVMVIASALSYLANDAWTRARYATADRMNFEKPLSSLVWITSAVCIAATFAMTYVVLSGAVGDGLWWKLASIISCGTLAGAVIPELVKVFTSTHSRHVQEVVKSSRQGGASLNILSGLVAGNFSAYWLGMAIVGLMGGAFLISDQGLGSLMIAPAVFAFGLVAFGFLGMGPVTIAVDSYGPVTDNAQSVYELSLIEDVEDIEGHIKDEYGFEPQFERAKQMLEENDGAGNTFKATAKPVLIGTAVVGATTMIFSIIMSLTDGLTTGMENLSLLHAPLLLGLITGGAVIFWFTGASIQAVTTGAYRAVQFIKDNIKLDGVTKASEADSRRVVEICTQYAQKGMLNMFLGVFFATLAFAFVEPYFFIGYLISIAIFGLYQAIFMANAGGAWDNAKKIVEVDLHAKGTALHDATIVGDTVGDPYKDTSSVALNPVIKFTTLFGLLAVELAVSLTDQGQHSLVLVLAAVFFVISAFFAHRSFYGMRITTSLGDEDDAEPERPTPGGSDGATATTTPASVTDVAADAGAQDHAGGATTDPRADVPELVETGAGEER
;
A
#
# COMPACT_ATOMS: atom_id res chain seq x y z
N LEU A 1 24.49 16.56 8.92
CA LEU A 1 23.66 17.63 8.31
C LEU A 1 23.07 18.44 9.46
N PRO A 2 23.28 19.76 9.46
CA PRO A 2 22.73 20.65 10.48
C PRO A 2 21.21 20.63 10.46
N VAL A 3 20.60 20.92 11.61
CA VAL A 3 19.16 21.08 11.80
C VAL A 3 18.94 21.94 13.04
N HIS A 4 18.03 22.91 12.96
CA HIS A 4 17.69 23.75 14.11
C HIS A 4 16.99 22.92 15.20
N ALA A 5 17.15 23.32 16.47
CA ALA A 5 16.60 22.60 17.62
C ALA A 5 15.08 22.42 17.53
N SER A 6 14.33 23.46 17.17
CA SER A 6 12.86 23.40 17.07
C SER A 6 12.35 22.36 16.06
N MET A 7 12.95 22.26 14.87
CA MET A 7 12.59 21.24 13.87
C MET A 7 13.05 19.84 14.29
N ARG A 8 14.20 19.74 14.98
CA ARG A 8 14.68 18.47 15.53
C ARG A 8 13.72 17.94 16.58
N GLU A 9 13.25 18.77 17.51
CA GLU A 9 12.30 18.39 18.56
C GLU A 9 11.01 17.82 17.97
N VAL A 10 10.45 18.45 16.93
CA VAL A 10 9.28 17.90 16.22
C VAL A 10 9.57 16.53 15.62
N SER A 11 10.71 16.35 14.93
CA SER A 11 11.06 15.04 14.38
C SER A 11 11.28 13.95 15.43
N GLU A 12 11.80 14.29 16.62
CA GLU A 12 11.93 13.33 17.72
C GLU A 12 10.59 13.02 18.38
N LEU A 13 9.65 13.99 18.42
CA LEU A 13 8.26 13.75 18.82
C LEU A 13 7.58 12.76 17.86
N ILE A 14 7.67 12.99 16.54
CA ILE A 14 7.15 12.08 15.50
C ILE A 14 7.81 10.69 15.65
N TYR A 15 9.12 10.63 15.87
CA TYR A 15 9.80 9.34 16.06
C TYR A 15 9.30 8.62 17.33
N SER A 16 9.03 9.36 18.41
CA SER A 16 8.52 8.78 19.66
C SER A 16 7.13 8.15 19.51
N THR A 17 6.25 8.77 18.73
CA THR A 17 4.91 8.24 18.44
C THR A 17 4.98 7.06 17.47
N CYS A 18 5.85 7.13 16.45
CA CYS A 18 6.15 6.00 15.58
C CYS A 18 6.68 4.78 16.35
N LYS A 19 7.54 5.02 17.35
CA LYS A 19 8.07 3.97 18.24
C LYS A 19 6.95 3.28 19.02
N ALA A 20 6.02 4.05 19.57
CA ALA A 20 4.86 3.51 20.28
C ALA A 20 3.99 2.65 19.35
N TYR A 21 3.69 3.16 18.15
CA TYR A 21 2.96 2.44 17.11
C TYR A 21 3.65 1.12 16.74
N LEU A 22 4.95 1.13 16.42
CA LEU A 22 5.67 -0.07 16.00
C LEU A 22 5.72 -1.13 17.10
N ILE A 23 5.90 -0.75 18.37
CA ILE A 23 5.85 -1.71 19.49
C ILE A 23 4.48 -2.38 19.57
N GLN A 24 3.40 -1.62 19.42
CA GLN A 24 2.05 -2.16 19.44
C GLN A 24 1.77 -3.05 18.22
N GLN A 25 2.25 -2.68 17.03
CA GLN A 25 2.17 -3.53 15.84
C GLN A 25 3.00 -4.79 15.97
N GLY A 26 4.20 -4.73 16.55
CA GLY A 26 5.05 -5.90 16.78
C GLY A 26 4.39 -6.95 17.68
N ARG A 27 3.66 -6.51 18.72
CA ARG A 27 2.85 -7.42 19.55
C ARG A 27 1.72 -8.08 18.78
N PHE A 28 1.05 -7.33 17.91
CA PHE A 28 -0.01 -7.85 17.06
C PHE A 28 0.52 -8.83 15.99
N LEU A 29 1.63 -8.49 15.36
CA LEU A 29 2.39 -9.36 14.45
C LEU A 29 2.77 -10.68 15.12
N LEU A 30 3.32 -10.65 16.33
CA LEU A 30 3.67 -11.87 17.07
C LEU A 30 2.45 -12.74 17.36
N MET A 31 1.29 -12.14 17.65
CA MET A 31 0.05 -12.88 17.85
C MET A 31 -0.37 -13.64 16.57
N LEU A 32 -0.34 -12.96 15.43
CA LEU A 32 -0.65 -13.59 14.14
C LEU A 32 0.42 -14.60 13.72
N TRP A 33 1.68 -14.35 14.05
CA TRP A 33 2.77 -15.30 13.78
C TRP A 33 2.62 -16.57 14.61
N VAL A 34 2.23 -16.48 15.89
CA VAL A 34 1.94 -17.68 16.71
C VAL A 34 0.83 -18.51 16.06
N PHE A 35 -0.20 -17.84 15.52
CA PHE A 35 -1.26 -18.51 14.78
C PHE A 35 -0.72 -19.21 13.52
N ILE A 36 0.08 -18.53 12.70
CA ILE A 36 0.69 -19.13 11.49
C ILE A 36 1.68 -20.25 11.84
N ALA A 37 2.48 -20.09 12.91
CA ALA A 37 3.40 -21.12 13.38
C ALA A 37 2.67 -22.39 13.80
N ALA A 38 1.49 -22.28 14.42
CA ALA A 38 0.65 -23.44 14.71
C ALA A 38 0.22 -24.18 13.43
N VAL A 39 -0.11 -23.45 12.36
CA VAL A 39 -0.43 -24.04 11.05
C VAL A 39 0.78 -24.74 10.43
N ILE A 40 1.97 -24.11 10.49
CA ILE A 40 3.23 -24.71 10.04
C ILE A 40 3.52 -26.01 10.80
N VAL A 41 3.27 -26.06 12.11
CA VAL A 41 3.42 -27.28 12.93
C VAL A 41 2.48 -28.38 12.46
N VAL A 42 1.19 -28.06 12.25
CA VAL A 42 0.21 -29.04 11.78
C VAL A 42 0.62 -29.58 10.40
N TYR A 43 0.99 -28.71 9.48
CA TYR A 43 1.37 -29.09 8.13
C TYR A 43 2.68 -29.90 8.10
N TYR A 44 3.81 -29.33 8.51
CA TYR A 44 5.11 -30.02 8.39
C TYR A 44 5.29 -31.14 9.42
N GLY A 45 4.78 -30.94 10.64
CA GLY A 45 4.98 -31.90 11.73
C GLY A 45 4.05 -33.10 11.66
N LEU A 46 2.75 -32.88 11.45
CA LEU A 46 1.76 -33.97 11.51
C LEU A 46 1.50 -34.63 10.15
N LEU A 47 1.56 -33.87 9.05
CA LEU A 47 1.16 -34.38 7.74
C LEU A 47 2.35 -34.76 6.86
N VAL A 48 3.32 -33.86 6.71
CA VAL A 48 4.56 -34.18 5.99
C VAL A 48 5.43 -35.15 6.81
N GLY A 49 5.27 -35.18 8.13
CA GLY A 49 6.00 -36.08 9.02
C GLY A 49 7.46 -35.66 9.24
N PHE A 50 7.76 -34.36 9.12
CA PHE A 50 9.10 -33.86 9.42
C PHE A 50 9.45 -34.08 10.89
N PRO A 51 10.70 -34.50 11.21
CA PRO A 51 11.17 -34.50 12.58
C PRO A 51 11.04 -33.12 13.20
N TRP A 52 10.69 -33.07 14.50
CA TRP A 52 10.48 -31.81 15.24
C TRP A 52 11.63 -30.80 15.07
N GLY A 53 12.87 -31.26 14.96
CA GLY A 53 14.02 -30.39 14.69
C GLY A 53 13.93 -29.66 13.35
N ARG A 54 13.47 -30.31 12.27
CA ARG A 54 13.27 -29.67 10.96
C ARG A 54 12.13 -28.67 10.99
N VAL A 55 11.01 -29.04 11.63
CA VAL A 55 9.86 -28.15 11.83
C VAL A 55 10.28 -26.89 12.60
N ALA A 56 11.08 -27.04 13.67
CA ALA A 56 11.60 -25.92 14.44
C ALA A 56 12.48 -24.98 13.60
N VAL A 57 13.28 -25.52 12.67
CA VAL A 57 14.09 -24.69 11.74
C VAL A 57 13.20 -23.92 10.77
N VAL A 58 12.17 -24.55 10.19
CA VAL A 58 11.20 -23.85 9.30
C VAL A 58 10.48 -22.72 10.05
N ILE A 59 10.04 -22.98 11.28
CA ILE A 59 9.42 -21.96 12.15
C ILE A 59 10.41 -20.84 12.45
N ALA A 60 11.67 -21.15 12.75
CA ALA A 60 12.70 -20.14 12.96
C ALA A 60 12.90 -19.25 11.73
N PHE A 61 12.93 -19.83 10.53
CA PHE A 61 13.02 -19.04 9.29
C PHE A 61 11.78 -18.21 9.01
N SER A 62 10.58 -18.66 9.39
CA SER A 62 9.38 -17.82 9.33
C SER A 62 9.44 -16.62 10.29
N LEU A 63 9.99 -16.83 11.49
CA LEU A 63 10.20 -15.74 12.44
C LEU A 63 11.27 -14.76 11.93
N ILE A 64 12.34 -15.26 11.31
CA ILE A 64 13.38 -14.44 10.69
C ILE A 64 12.81 -13.63 9.53
N GLY A 65 11.96 -14.22 8.68
CA GLY A 65 11.28 -13.50 7.59
C GLY A 65 10.42 -12.34 8.12
N MET A 66 9.57 -12.61 9.11
CA MET A 66 8.76 -11.57 9.77
C MET A 66 9.63 -10.51 10.46
N ALA A 67 10.67 -10.93 11.17
CA ALA A 67 11.61 -10.04 11.83
C ALA A 67 12.39 -9.18 10.83
N GLY A 68 12.66 -9.68 9.63
CA GLY A 68 13.24 -8.94 8.50
C GLY A 68 12.37 -7.74 8.12
N SER A 69 11.11 -8.00 7.75
CA SER A 69 10.15 -6.94 7.40
C SER A 69 9.97 -5.92 8.54
N TYR A 70 9.88 -6.39 9.79
CA TYR A 70 9.76 -5.52 10.96
C TYR A 70 11.03 -4.70 11.23
N SER A 71 12.22 -5.26 11.05
CA SER A 71 13.49 -4.55 11.27
C SER A 71 13.74 -3.48 10.22
N VAL A 72 13.43 -3.78 8.96
CA VAL A 72 13.49 -2.79 7.87
C VAL A 72 12.51 -1.64 8.13
N ALA A 73 11.33 -1.92 8.69
CA ALA A 73 10.39 -0.88 9.08
C ALA A 73 10.98 0.09 10.13
N TRP A 74 11.58 -0.44 11.22
CA TRP A 74 12.25 0.39 12.22
C TRP A 74 13.36 1.26 11.62
N PHE A 75 14.15 0.68 10.73
CA PHE A 75 15.20 1.39 10.03
C PHE A 75 14.62 2.52 9.18
N GLY A 76 13.61 2.22 8.36
CA GLY A 76 12.93 3.18 7.48
C GLY A 76 12.40 4.40 8.24
N ILE A 77 11.62 4.18 9.31
CA ILE A 77 11.09 5.28 10.14
C ILE A 77 12.22 6.14 10.69
N ARG A 78 13.30 5.53 11.21
CA ARG A 78 14.37 6.33 11.82
C ARG A 78 15.12 7.16 10.80
N VAL A 79 15.38 6.61 9.61
CA VAL A 79 16.06 7.37 8.55
C VAL A 79 15.14 8.49 8.02
N ASN A 80 13.84 8.23 7.86
CA ASN A 80 12.88 9.23 7.40
C ASN A 80 12.65 10.37 8.39
N THR A 81 12.48 10.07 9.67
CA THR A 81 12.40 11.09 10.75
C THR A 81 13.70 11.87 10.93
N PHE A 82 14.84 11.34 10.47
CA PHE A 82 16.06 12.13 10.36
C PHE A 82 16.09 13.02 9.13
N ALA A 83 15.53 12.54 8.01
CA ALA A 83 15.56 13.24 6.75
C ALA A 83 14.52 14.38 6.69
N ASN A 84 13.33 14.22 7.30
CA ASN A 84 12.26 15.21 7.25
C ASN A 84 12.67 16.56 7.86
N SER A 85 13.18 16.59 9.10
CA SER A 85 13.61 17.83 9.78
C SER A 85 14.82 18.47 9.12
N ARG A 86 15.72 17.65 8.55
CA ARG A 86 16.87 18.16 7.78
C ARG A 86 16.45 18.74 6.43
N THR A 87 15.40 18.21 5.81
CA THR A 87 14.84 18.73 4.57
C THR A 87 14.12 20.04 4.83
N ALA A 88 13.29 20.10 5.88
CA ALA A 88 12.62 21.31 6.36
C ALA A 88 13.64 22.43 6.64
N PHE A 89 14.70 22.12 7.39
CA PHE A 89 15.74 23.10 7.70
C PHE A 89 16.54 23.53 6.47
N ALA A 90 16.86 22.59 5.56
CA ALA A 90 17.58 22.91 4.33
C ALA A 90 16.77 23.82 3.39
N ALA A 91 15.44 23.76 3.44
CA ALA A 91 14.57 24.64 2.65
C ALA A 91 14.73 26.12 3.03
N LEU A 92 15.06 26.43 4.29
CA LEU A 92 15.33 27.81 4.74
C LEU A 92 16.50 28.46 3.98
N GLY A 93 17.45 27.69 3.45
CA GLY A 93 18.53 28.21 2.62
C GLY A 93 18.09 28.70 1.23
N GLY A 94 16.82 28.51 0.85
CA GLY A 94 16.27 29.01 -0.41
C GLY A 94 16.82 28.31 -1.65
N LYS A 95 17.39 27.10 -1.53
CA LYS A 95 17.95 26.35 -2.65
C LYS A 95 17.26 24.99 -2.81
N PRO A 96 16.79 24.62 -4.03
CA PRO A 96 16.01 23.40 -4.23
C PRO A 96 16.85 22.11 -4.19
N MET A 97 18.15 22.18 -4.52
CA MET A 97 18.99 20.99 -4.63
C MET A 97 19.15 20.22 -3.29
N PRO A 98 19.45 20.88 -2.14
CA PRO A 98 19.43 20.20 -0.83
C PRO A 98 18.08 19.59 -0.47
N VAL A 99 16.97 20.29 -0.78
CA VAL A 99 15.59 19.89 -0.48
C VAL A 99 15.21 18.61 -1.23
N HIS A 100 15.73 18.41 -2.44
CA HIS A 100 15.59 17.14 -3.18
C HIS A 100 16.55 16.04 -2.72
N ARG A 101 17.82 16.41 -2.47
CA ARG A 101 18.89 15.43 -2.26
C ARG A 101 18.75 14.68 -0.94
N ILE A 102 18.24 15.33 0.11
CA ILE A 102 18.10 14.72 1.43
C ILE A 102 17.04 13.59 1.43
N PRO A 103 15.79 13.81 0.96
CA PRO A 103 14.80 12.75 0.83
C PRO A 103 15.28 11.62 -0.08
N MET A 104 15.89 11.95 -1.23
CA MET A 104 16.42 10.94 -2.15
C MET A 104 17.49 10.05 -1.50
N LYS A 105 18.41 10.66 -0.73
CA LYS A 105 19.43 9.90 0.00
C LYS A 105 18.81 9.01 1.09
N SER A 106 17.74 9.48 1.74
CA SER A 106 16.97 8.69 2.71
C SER A 106 16.40 7.44 2.03
N GLY A 107 15.62 7.64 0.96
CA GLY A 107 14.98 6.56 0.23
C GLY A 107 15.97 5.54 -0.34
N MET A 108 17.07 6.00 -0.94
CA MET A 108 18.13 5.10 -1.43
C MET A 108 18.77 4.29 -0.31
N SER A 109 18.96 4.89 0.88
CA SER A 109 19.50 4.14 2.03
C SER A 109 18.55 3.02 2.46
N ILE A 110 17.24 3.29 2.47
CA ILE A 110 16.20 2.31 2.83
C ILE A 110 16.19 1.18 1.80
N GLY A 111 16.07 1.52 0.51
CA GLY A 111 16.03 0.54 -0.57
C GLY A 111 17.28 -0.35 -0.62
N MET A 112 18.47 0.22 -0.45
CA MET A 112 19.71 -0.57 -0.46
C MET A 112 19.81 -1.53 0.73
N VAL A 113 19.46 -1.10 1.95
CA VAL A 113 19.51 -1.95 3.14
C VAL A 113 18.49 -3.08 3.04
N LEU A 114 17.25 -2.73 2.69
CA LEU A 114 16.15 -3.67 2.53
C LEU A 114 16.53 -4.83 1.59
N ILE A 115 16.96 -4.50 0.37
CA ILE A 115 17.28 -5.53 -0.64
C ILE A 115 18.53 -6.32 -0.27
N SER A 116 19.52 -5.68 0.33
CA SER A 116 20.74 -6.38 0.75
C SER A 116 20.48 -7.37 1.88
N VAL A 117 19.62 -7.01 2.85
CA VAL A 117 19.24 -7.89 3.96
C VAL A 117 18.43 -9.08 3.44
N GLU A 118 17.46 -8.83 2.56
CA GLU A 118 16.65 -9.87 1.91
C GLU A 118 17.55 -10.87 1.16
N LEU A 119 18.41 -10.36 0.27
CA LEU A 119 19.32 -11.16 -0.53
C LEU A 119 20.28 -11.99 0.31
N MET A 120 20.81 -11.39 1.39
CA MET A 120 21.68 -12.07 2.33
C MET A 120 20.96 -13.24 3.02
N MET A 121 19.70 -13.07 3.44
CA MET A 121 18.94 -14.14 4.09
C MET A 121 18.65 -15.31 3.15
N MET A 122 18.24 -15.04 1.90
CA MET A 122 18.07 -16.12 0.93
C MET A 122 19.38 -16.83 0.60
N LEU A 123 20.49 -16.10 0.48
CA LEU A 123 21.82 -16.71 0.27
C LEU A 123 22.22 -17.59 1.46
N ILE A 124 21.87 -17.18 2.69
CA ILE A 124 22.12 -18.00 3.88
C ILE A 124 21.35 -19.32 3.79
N ILE A 125 20.06 -19.27 3.41
CA ILE A 125 19.25 -20.47 3.21
C ILE A 125 19.86 -21.35 2.11
N LEU A 126 20.26 -20.76 0.98
CA LEU A 126 20.79 -21.51 -0.15
C LEU A 126 22.13 -22.20 0.14
N LEU A 127 23.05 -21.51 0.81
CA LEU A 127 24.45 -21.94 0.93
C LEU A 127 24.72 -22.78 2.19
N PHE A 128 24.00 -22.53 3.29
CA PHE A 128 24.30 -23.15 4.58
C PHE A 128 23.29 -24.19 5.02
N LEU A 129 22.08 -24.23 4.45
CA LEU A 129 21.09 -25.23 4.80
C LEU A 129 21.18 -26.45 3.87
N PRO A 130 20.94 -27.66 4.39
CA PRO A 130 20.86 -28.86 3.57
C PRO A 130 19.80 -28.73 2.47
N ARG A 131 20.07 -29.29 1.28
CA ARG A 131 19.19 -29.19 0.10
C ARG A 131 17.77 -29.69 0.37
N ASP A 132 17.63 -30.74 1.18
CA ASP A 132 16.34 -31.35 1.54
C ASP A 132 15.53 -30.53 2.56
N LEU A 133 16.14 -29.49 3.16
CA LEU A 133 15.49 -28.58 4.11
C LEU A 133 15.37 -27.15 3.56
N ALA A 134 16.26 -26.75 2.65
CA ALA A 134 16.32 -25.40 2.10
C ALA A 134 15.00 -24.97 1.45
N GLY A 135 14.34 -25.85 0.68
CA GLY A 135 13.05 -25.54 0.05
C GLY A 135 11.96 -25.18 1.08
N ALA A 136 11.79 -25.99 2.13
CA ALA A 136 10.83 -25.71 3.20
C ALA A 136 11.20 -24.45 3.99
N CYS A 137 12.49 -24.16 4.17
CA CYS A 137 12.95 -22.92 4.82
C CYS A 137 12.69 -21.68 3.97
N PHE A 138 12.82 -21.75 2.64
CA PHE A 138 12.44 -20.67 1.73
C PHE A 138 10.95 -20.37 1.83
N ILE A 139 10.09 -21.40 1.82
CA ILE A 139 8.64 -21.24 2.00
C ILE A 139 8.32 -20.66 3.38
N GLY A 140 8.95 -21.18 4.44
CA GLY A 140 8.78 -20.67 5.80
C GLY A 140 9.17 -19.20 5.91
N PHE A 141 10.33 -18.83 5.36
CA PHE A 141 10.79 -17.44 5.28
C PHE A 141 9.80 -16.56 4.52
N ALA A 142 9.35 -17.00 3.33
CA ALA A 142 8.38 -16.31 2.48
C ALA A 142 7.04 -16.05 3.18
N ILE A 143 6.52 -17.04 3.91
CA ILE A 143 5.29 -16.88 4.70
C ILE A 143 5.48 -15.84 5.81
N GLY A 144 6.66 -15.86 6.46
CA GLY A 144 7.01 -14.90 7.51
C GLY A 144 7.06 -13.47 7.02
N GLU A 145 7.76 -13.23 5.92
CA GLU A 145 7.86 -11.89 5.31
C GLU A 145 6.51 -11.40 4.78
N SER A 146 5.68 -12.27 4.16
CA SER A 146 4.32 -11.92 3.70
C SER A 146 3.37 -11.60 4.84
N LEU A 147 3.46 -12.31 5.96
CA LEU A 147 2.71 -11.92 7.16
C LEU A 147 3.15 -10.54 7.66
N GLY A 148 4.46 -10.31 7.72
CA GLY A 148 5.06 -9.02 8.08
C GLY A 148 4.55 -7.88 7.20
N ALA A 149 4.69 -8.04 5.89
CA ALA A 149 4.30 -7.07 4.87
C ALA A 149 2.79 -6.81 4.88
N ALA A 150 1.95 -7.85 4.92
CA ALA A 150 0.50 -7.69 4.95
C ALA A 150 0.05 -6.87 6.16
N VAL A 151 0.53 -7.18 7.37
CA VAL A 151 0.13 -6.43 8.56
C VAL A 151 0.65 -5.00 8.53
N LEU A 152 1.94 -4.81 8.26
CA LEU A 152 2.54 -3.47 8.27
C LEU A 152 1.96 -2.56 7.19
N ARG A 153 1.68 -3.09 5.99
CA ARG A 153 1.08 -2.33 4.88
C ARG A 153 -0.39 -2.02 5.13
N ILE A 154 -1.18 -3.02 5.53
CA ILE A 154 -2.64 -2.86 5.67
C ILE A 154 -2.97 -2.09 6.94
N ALA A 155 -2.43 -2.48 8.09
CA ALA A 155 -2.68 -1.76 9.34
C ALA A 155 -2.04 -0.37 9.31
N GLY A 156 -0.86 -0.23 8.72
CA GLY A 156 -0.23 1.07 8.48
C GLY A 156 -1.10 1.97 7.61
N GLY A 157 -1.58 1.46 6.47
CA GLY A 157 -2.47 2.16 5.56
C GLY A 157 -3.79 2.61 6.21
N ILE A 158 -4.42 1.75 7.02
CA ILE A 158 -5.63 2.13 7.77
C ILE A 158 -5.29 3.22 8.80
N PHE A 159 -4.18 3.05 9.53
CA PHE A 159 -3.74 4.00 10.54
C PHE A 159 -3.53 5.40 9.95
N THR A 160 -2.73 5.50 8.87
CA THR A 160 -2.41 6.81 8.26
C THR A 160 -3.68 7.49 7.78
N LYS A 161 -4.55 6.80 7.05
CA LYS A 161 -5.75 7.44 6.50
C LYS A 161 -6.82 7.78 7.53
N ILE A 162 -6.85 7.10 8.69
CA ILE A 162 -7.67 7.55 9.83
C ILE A 162 -7.14 8.89 10.35
N ALA A 163 -5.82 9.02 10.48
CA ALA A 163 -5.18 10.22 11.02
C ALA A 163 -5.25 11.41 10.05
N ASP A 164 -5.00 11.16 8.77
CA ASP A 164 -5.05 12.10 7.65
C ASP A 164 -6.45 12.71 7.51
N ILE A 165 -7.47 11.89 7.22
CA ILE A 165 -8.87 12.36 7.14
C ILE A 165 -9.32 13.02 8.45
N GLY A 166 -8.90 12.48 9.59
CA GLY A 166 -9.18 13.05 10.90
C GLY A 166 -8.66 14.48 11.06
N SER A 167 -7.45 14.73 10.55
CA SER A 167 -6.78 16.02 10.60
C SER A 167 -7.29 16.97 9.52
N ASP A 168 -7.47 16.49 8.29
CA ASP A 168 -7.85 17.28 7.13
C ASP A 168 -9.29 17.79 7.18
N LEU A 169 -10.21 17.02 7.77
CA LEU A 169 -11.58 17.52 7.97
C LEU A 169 -11.63 18.73 8.92
N MET A 170 -10.58 18.99 9.72
CA MET A 170 -10.49 20.19 10.54
C MET A 170 -10.24 21.45 9.70
N LYS A 171 -9.61 21.33 8.52
CA LYS A 171 -9.45 22.42 7.55
C LYS A 171 -10.82 22.95 7.11
N ILE A 172 -11.79 22.05 6.92
CA ILE A 172 -13.16 22.43 6.54
C ILE A 172 -13.92 22.94 7.76
N ALA A 173 -13.87 22.22 8.89
CA ALA A 173 -14.65 22.53 10.09
C ALA A 173 -14.25 23.85 10.76
N PHE A 174 -12.95 24.15 10.82
CA PHE A 174 -12.41 25.29 11.56
C PHE A 174 -11.67 26.31 10.68
N LYS A 175 -11.53 26.06 9.37
CA LYS A 175 -10.84 26.96 8.42
C LYS A 175 -9.41 27.32 8.85
N ILE A 176 -8.71 26.32 9.39
CA ILE A 176 -7.29 26.39 9.75
C ILE A 176 -6.38 25.96 8.59
N LYS A 177 -5.09 26.26 8.69
CA LYS A 177 -4.07 25.81 7.72
C LYS A 177 -3.85 24.29 7.78
N GLU A 178 -3.30 23.73 6.71
CA GLU A 178 -2.72 22.37 6.71
C GLU A 178 -1.58 22.30 7.74
N ASP A 179 -1.52 21.19 8.48
CA ASP A 179 -0.54 20.94 9.53
C ASP A 179 -0.47 21.99 10.65
N ASP A 180 -1.61 22.63 10.97
CA ASP A 180 -1.69 23.58 12.09
C ASP A 180 -1.26 22.94 13.41
N ALA A 181 -0.27 23.54 14.09
CA ALA A 181 0.29 23.01 15.32
C ALA A 181 -0.73 22.86 16.46
N ARG A 182 -1.89 23.54 16.39
CA ARG A 182 -2.98 23.43 17.37
C ARG A 182 -3.88 22.22 17.14
N ASN A 183 -3.79 21.58 15.97
CA ASN A 183 -4.56 20.37 15.66
C ASN A 183 -3.84 19.13 16.24
N PRO A 184 -4.43 18.44 17.25
CA PRO A 184 -3.79 17.27 17.85
C PRO A 184 -3.62 16.09 16.88
N GLY A 185 -4.34 16.08 15.76
CA GLY A 185 -4.28 15.05 14.73
C GLY A 185 -3.00 15.06 13.90
N VAL A 186 -2.34 16.21 13.72
CA VAL A 186 -1.21 16.37 12.77
C VAL A 186 -0.02 15.47 13.14
N ILE A 187 0.28 15.31 14.43
CA ILE A 187 1.34 14.37 14.86
C ILE A 187 0.97 12.92 14.53
N ALA A 188 -0.31 12.56 14.63
CA ALA A 188 -0.78 11.23 14.25
C ALA A 188 -0.70 11.03 12.74
N ASP A 189 -0.96 12.07 11.97
CA ASP A 189 -0.83 12.09 10.51
C ASP A 189 0.62 11.86 10.09
N CYS A 190 1.56 12.66 10.62
CA CYS A 190 2.99 12.46 10.39
C CYS A 190 3.48 11.07 10.83
N THR A 191 2.93 10.55 11.95
CA THR A 191 3.19 9.18 12.39
C THR A 191 2.69 8.18 11.35
N GLY A 192 1.55 8.47 10.74
CA GLY A 192 0.92 7.73 9.67
C GLY A 192 1.76 7.65 8.42
N ASP A 193 2.32 8.75 7.94
CA ASP A 193 3.14 8.73 6.72
C ASP A 193 4.38 7.87 6.89
N ASN A 194 4.95 7.88 8.10
CA ASN A 194 6.05 6.96 8.43
C ASN A 194 5.56 5.51 8.56
N ALA A 195 4.43 5.27 9.22
CA ALA A 195 3.90 3.94 9.53
C ALA A 195 3.27 3.20 8.34
N GLY A 196 2.57 3.92 7.47
CA GLY A 196 1.85 3.39 6.31
C GLY A 196 2.61 3.62 5.02
N ASP A 197 3.00 4.87 4.77
CA ASP A 197 3.52 5.27 3.46
C ASP A 197 5.02 5.08 3.29
N SER A 198 5.78 4.99 4.38
CA SER A 198 7.21 4.62 4.34
C SER A 198 7.45 3.16 4.72
N VAL A 199 6.94 2.73 5.87
CA VAL A 199 7.11 1.36 6.36
C VAL A 199 6.38 0.36 5.48
N GLY A 200 5.18 0.70 5.02
CA GLY A 200 4.39 -0.15 4.17
C GLY A 200 5.15 -0.59 2.92
N PRO A 201 5.59 0.34 2.03
CA PRO A 201 6.33 -0.05 0.83
C PRO A 201 7.67 -0.72 1.14
N SER A 202 8.30 -0.40 2.26
CA SER A 202 9.53 -1.05 2.66
C SER A 202 9.31 -2.53 3.04
N ALA A 203 8.27 -2.83 3.82
CA ALA A 203 7.92 -4.20 4.17
C ALA A 203 7.38 -4.99 2.95
N ASP A 204 6.55 -4.33 2.13
CA ASP A 204 6.03 -4.88 0.87
C ASP A 204 7.16 -5.15 -0.13
N GLY A 205 8.11 -4.21 -0.28
CA GLY A 205 9.28 -4.38 -1.13
C GLY A 205 10.19 -5.52 -0.68
N PHE A 206 10.41 -5.69 0.62
CA PHE A 206 11.19 -6.79 1.18
C PHE A 206 10.56 -8.13 0.78
N GLU A 207 9.27 -8.26 1.04
CA GLU A 207 8.51 -9.45 0.70
C GLU A 207 8.44 -9.71 -0.81
N THR A 208 8.20 -8.66 -1.61
CA THR A 208 8.12 -8.78 -3.06
C THR A 208 9.38 -9.42 -3.64
N TYR A 209 10.54 -9.02 -3.12
CA TYR A 209 11.83 -9.56 -3.53
C TYR A 209 12.00 -11.02 -3.12
N GLY A 210 11.72 -11.35 -1.86
CA GLY A 210 11.83 -12.71 -1.34
C GLY A 210 10.90 -13.66 -2.08
N VAL A 211 9.61 -13.36 -2.12
CA VAL A 211 8.57 -14.19 -2.72
C VAL A 211 8.80 -14.43 -4.20
N THR A 212 9.16 -13.38 -4.97
CA THR A 212 9.48 -13.55 -6.40
C THR A 212 10.72 -14.44 -6.59
N GLY A 213 11.67 -14.37 -5.65
CA GLY A 213 12.88 -15.22 -5.66
C GLY A 213 12.53 -16.67 -5.37
N VAL A 214 11.75 -16.90 -4.32
CA VAL A 214 11.26 -18.23 -3.92
C VAL A 214 10.41 -18.86 -5.02
N ALA A 215 9.55 -18.08 -5.69
CA ALA A 215 8.74 -18.55 -6.81
C ALA A 215 9.60 -19.06 -7.98
N LEU A 216 10.61 -18.28 -8.38
CA LEU A 216 11.52 -18.68 -9.46
C LEU A 216 12.43 -19.85 -9.07
N VAL A 217 12.94 -19.88 -7.84
CA VAL A 217 13.71 -21.02 -7.31
C VAL A 217 12.87 -22.29 -7.36
N THR A 218 11.63 -22.22 -6.87
CA THR A 218 10.68 -23.34 -6.89
C THR A 218 10.37 -23.78 -8.31
N PHE A 219 10.14 -22.82 -9.23
CA PHE A 219 9.95 -23.12 -10.64
C PHE A 219 11.17 -23.83 -11.24
N ILE A 220 12.39 -23.35 -11.00
CA ILE A 220 13.61 -23.99 -11.54
C ILE A 220 13.73 -25.43 -11.05
N LEU A 221 13.44 -25.69 -9.77
CA LEU A 221 13.51 -27.03 -9.19
C LEU A 221 12.46 -28.00 -9.73
N LEU A 222 11.27 -27.50 -10.07
CA LEU A 222 10.16 -28.33 -10.57
C LEU A 222 10.12 -28.45 -12.11
N GLY A 223 10.51 -27.39 -12.81
CA GLY A 223 10.31 -27.24 -14.25
C GLY A 223 11.53 -27.54 -15.11
N VAL A 224 12.74 -27.57 -14.54
CA VAL A 224 13.99 -27.85 -15.28
C VAL A 224 14.46 -29.27 -15.00
N HIS A 225 14.73 -30.03 -16.06
CA HIS A 225 15.03 -31.47 -15.96
C HIS A 225 16.46 -31.79 -15.49
N ASP A 226 17.45 -31.01 -15.94
CA ASP A 226 18.87 -31.27 -15.67
C ASP A 226 19.35 -30.55 -14.38
N PRO A 227 19.80 -31.28 -13.34
CA PRO A 227 20.32 -30.69 -12.11
C PRO A 227 21.52 -29.75 -12.30
N ALA A 228 22.36 -29.96 -13.32
CA ALA A 228 23.47 -29.07 -13.62
C ALA A 228 22.96 -27.71 -14.12
N VAL A 229 21.96 -27.73 -15.01
CA VAL A 229 21.29 -26.52 -15.50
C VAL A 229 20.51 -25.83 -14.38
N GLN A 230 19.84 -26.57 -13.50
CA GLN A 230 19.20 -26.02 -12.30
C GLN A 230 20.19 -25.21 -11.47
N ALA A 231 21.35 -25.79 -11.15
CA ALA A 231 22.38 -25.10 -10.37
C ALA A 231 22.88 -23.83 -11.07
N SER A 232 23.13 -23.88 -12.38
CA SER A 232 23.56 -22.71 -13.16
C SER A 232 22.51 -21.60 -13.18
N LEU A 233 21.22 -21.93 -13.34
CA LEU A 233 20.13 -20.96 -13.33
C LEU A 233 19.92 -20.34 -11.94
N LEU A 234 20.06 -21.12 -10.87
CA LEU A 234 19.99 -20.61 -9.49
C LEU A 234 21.15 -19.63 -9.23
N VAL A 235 22.39 -20.02 -9.54
CA VAL A 235 23.55 -19.12 -9.40
C VAL A 235 23.36 -17.85 -10.22
N TRP A 236 22.90 -17.97 -11.46
CA TRP A 236 22.61 -16.83 -12.33
C TRP A 236 21.58 -15.88 -11.71
N LEU A 237 20.47 -16.39 -11.20
CA LEU A 237 19.41 -15.58 -10.57
C LEU A 237 19.97 -14.72 -9.43
N PHE A 238 20.75 -15.32 -8.53
CA PHE A 238 21.38 -14.61 -7.42
C PHE A 238 22.44 -13.61 -7.89
N VAL A 239 23.27 -13.96 -8.89
CA VAL A 239 24.27 -13.06 -9.48
C VAL A 239 23.59 -11.82 -10.08
N ILE A 240 22.50 -12.00 -10.83
CA ILE A 240 21.77 -10.88 -11.42
C ILE A 240 21.20 -9.96 -10.33
N ARG A 241 20.64 -10.50 -9.23
CA ARG A 241 20.17 -9.68 -8.11
C ARG A 241 21.28 -8.82 -7.50
N VAL A 242 22.45 -9.41 -7.21
CA VAL A 242 23.61 -8.67 -6.68
C VAL A 242 24.01 -7.55 -7.64
N VAL A 243 24.10 -7.85 -8.93
CA VAL A 243 24.52 -6.91 -9.95
C VAL A 243 23.53 -5.75 -10.10
N MET A 244 22.23 -6.03 -10.02
CA MET A 244 21.16 -5.03 -10.06
C MET A 244 21.19 -4.07 -8.87
N VAL A 245 21.54 -4.55 -7.67
CA VAL A 245 21.76 -3.70 -6.49
C VAL A 245 22.95 -2.76 -6.71
N ILE A 246 24.07 -3.28 -7.23
CA ILE A 246 25.26 -2.49 -7.55
C ILE A 246 24.94 -1.46 -8.65
N ALA A 247 24.25 -1.89 -9.70
CA ALA A 247 23.81 -1.02 -10.80
C ALA A 247 22.92 0.12 -10.30
N SER A 248 22.01 -0.15 -9.37
CA SER A 248 21.17 0.86 -8.72
C SER A 248 21.99 1.89 -7.95
N ALA A 249 23.00 1.44 -7.18
CA ALA A 249 23.88 2.35 -6.45
C ALA A 249 24.71 3.24 -7.39
N LEU A 250 25.30 2.66 -8.43
CA LEU A 250 26.07 3.40 -9.43
C LEU A 250 25.20 4.42 -10.19
N SER A 251 23.98 4.02 -10.55
CA SER A 251 23.02 4.89 -11.24
C SER A 251 22.59 6.06 -10.37
N TYR A 252 22.36 5.83 -9.07
CA TYR A 252 22.10 6.89 -8.10
C TYR A 252 23.27 7.88 -8.00
N LEU A 253 24.51 7.39 -7.87
CA LEU A 253 25.68 8.27 -7.79
C LEU A 253 25.87 9.10 -9.06
N ALA A 254 25.68 8.49 -10.23
CA ALA A 254 25.75 9.18 -11.52
C ALA A 254 24.64 10.24 -11.64
N ASN A 255 23.40 9.91 -11.26
CA ASN A 255 22.27 10.84 -11.29
C ASN A 255 22.42 11.99 -10.28
N ASP A 256 22.93 11.73 -9.06
CA ASP A 256 23.24 12.79 -8.08
C ASP A 256 24.31 13.75 -8.61
N ALA A 257 25.37 13.21 -9.24
CA ALA A 257 26.41 14.03 -9.85
C ALA A 257 25.87 14.90 -10.99
N TRP A 258 25.06 14.32 -11.89
CA TRP A 258 24.41 15.05 -12.99
C TRP A 258 23.45 16.13 -12.46
N THR A 259 22.58 15.77 -11.53
CA THR A 259 21.57 16.67 -10.96
C THR A 259 22.26 17.83 -10.24
N ARG A 260 23.33 17.55 -9.49
CA ARG A 260 24.13 18.59 -8.84
C ARG A 260 24.78 19.52 -9.85
N ALA A 261 25.41 18.99 -10.90
CA ALA A 261 26.04 19.81 -11.93
C ALA A 261 25.03 20.77 -12.59
N ARG A 262 23.77 20.34 -12.72
CA ARG A 262 22.71 21.14 -13.34
C ARG A 262 22.02 22.14 -12.40
N TYR A 263 21.81 21.76 -11.13
CA TYR A 263 20.93 22.49 -10.22
C TYR A 263 21.62 23.06 -8.97
N ALA A 264 22.94 22.90 -8.80
CA ALA A 264 23.66 23.37 -7.61
C ALA A 264 23.45 24.87 -7.32
N THR A 265 23.37 25.70 -8.36
CA THR A 265 23.16 27.15 -8.23
C THR A 265 21.78 27.60 -8.68
N ALA A 266 20.93 26.68 -9.15
CA ALA A 266 19.63 27.00 -9.71
C ALA A 266 18.68 27.53 -8.63
N ASP A 267 17.87 28.51 -9.01
CA ASP A 267 16.89 29.11 -8.10
C ASP A 267 15.55 28.37 -8.09
N ARG A 268 15.24 27.63 -9.16
CA ARG A 268 14.07 26.75 -9.25
C ARG A 268 14.47 25.42 -9.87
N MET A 269 13.77 24.36 -9.49
CA MET A 269 13.97 23.02 -10.02
C MET A 269 12.61 22.33 -10.10
N ASN A 270 12.34 21.66 -11.23
CA ASN A 270 11.25 20.71 -11.26
C ASN A 270 11.73 19.43 -10.55
N PHE A 271 11.13 19.11 -9.40
CA PHE A 271 11.50 17.99 -8.55
C PHE A 271 11.22 16.62 -9.19
N GLU A 272 10.28 16.50 -10.13
CA GLU A 272 9.98 15.26 -10.85
C GLU A 272 11.07 14.85 -11.87
N LYS A 273 11.83 15.82 -12.41
CA LYS A 273 12.84 15.54 -13.46
C LYS A 273 14.00 14.67 -12.98
N PRO A 274 14.69 14.98 -11.86
CA PRO A 274 15.76 14.14 -11.34
C PRO A 274 15.29 12.73 -10.96
N LEU A 275 14.05 12.62 -10.47
CA LEU A 275 13.40 11.35 -10.11
C LEU A 275 13.18 10.49 -11.37
N SER A 276 12.58 11.07 -12.41
CA SER A 276 12.38 10.38 -13.70
C SER A 276 13.71 9.98 -14.33
N SER A 277 14.70 10.88 -14.31
CA SER A 277 16.06 10.63 -14.80
C SER A 277 16.71 9.43 -14.11
N LEU A 278 16.57 9.33 -12.78
CA LEU A 278 17.11 8.20 -12.01
C LEU A 278 16.49 6.87 -12.45
N VAL A 279 15.17 6.81 -12.64
CA VAL A 279 14.48 5.59 -13.09
C VAL A 279 14.98 5.15 -14.46
N TRP A 280 15.11 6.07 -15.43
CA TRP A 280 15.56 5.74 -16.78
C TRP A 280 17.05 5.35 -16.84
N ILE A 281 17.92 6.09 -16.14
CA ILE A 281 19.35 5.76 -16.06
C ILE A 281 19.52 4.37 -15.46
N THR A 282 18.84 4.10 -14.35
CA THR A 282 18.93 2.80 -13.67
C THR A 282 18.41 1.68 -14.56
N SER A 283 17.34 1.91 -15.32
CA SER A 283 16.79 0.90 -16.25
C SER A 283 17.82 0.53 -17.30
N ALA A 284 18.44 1.53 -17.94
CA ALA A 284 19.43 1.31 -18.98
C ALA A 284 20.67 0.58 -18.45
N VAL A 285 21.17 0.98 -17.28
CA VAL A 285 22.32 0.35 -16.63
C VAL A 285 21.99 -1.08 -16.20
N CYS A 286 20.83 -1.33 -15.59
CA CYS A 286 20.41 -2.67 -15.19
C CYS A 286 20.21 -3.60 -16.39
N ILE A 287 19.63 -3.12 -17.50
CA ILE A 287 19.51 -3.90 -18.74
C ILE A 287 20.89 -4.26 -19.28
N ALA A 288 21.79 -3.28 -19.43
CA ALA A 288 23.14 -3.53 -19.93
C ALA A 288 23.91 -4.53 -19.04
N ALA A 289 23.84 -4.36 -17.71
CA ALA A 289 24.47 -5.24 -16.75
C ALA A 289 23.85 -6.65 -16.77
N THR A 290 22.53 -6.77 -16.99
CA THR A 290 21.83 -8.05 -17.13
C THR A 290 22.35 -8.82 -18.33
N PHE A 291 22.48 -8.17 -19.50
CA PHE A 291 23.05 -8.84 -20.69
C PHE A 291 24.50 -9.27 -20.46
N ALA A 292 25.34 -8.38 -19.93
CA ALA A 292 26.74 -8.67 -19.67
C ALA A 292 26.91 -9.87 -18.72
N MET A 293 26.20 -9.86 -17.58
CA MET A 293 26.35 -10.90 -16.56
C MET A 293 25.67 -12.20 -16.95
N THR A 294 24.55 -12.14 -17.68
CA THR A 294 23.92 -13.36 -18.22
C THR A 294 24.83 -14.03 -19.24
N TYR A 295 25.54 -13.27 -20.08
CA TYR A 295 26.57 -13.83 -20.96
C TYR A 295 27.69 -14.51 -20.16
N VAL A 296 28.25 -13.82 -19.16
CA VAL A 296 29.36 -14.36 -18.35
C VAL A 296 28.97 -15.66 -17.64
N VAL A 297 27.76 -15.73 -17.07
CA VAL A 297 27.35 -16.88 -16.26
C VAL A 297 26.78 -18.03 -17.09
N LEU A 298 25.99 -17.73 -18.13
CA LEU A 298 25.20 -18.74 -18.84
C LEU A 298 25.69 -19.10 -20.24
N SER A 299 26.58 -18.32 -20.88
CA SER A 299 26.95 -18.56 -22.29
C SER A 299 27.49 -19.95 -22.61
N GLY A 300 28.17 -20.61 -21.65
CA GLY A 300 28.64 -21.99 -21.78
C GLY A 300 27.89 -23.02 -20.93
N ALA A 301 26.86 -22.61 -20.19
CA ALA A 301 26.13 -23.46 -19.23
C ALA A 301 24.74 -23.86 -19.72
N VAL A 302 24.16 -23.10 -20.65
CA VAL A 302 22.89 -23.40 -21.32
C VAL A 302 23.10 -23.47 -22.83
N GLY A 303 22.17 -24.10 -23.56
CA GLY A 303 22.28 -24.27 -25.01
C GLY A 303 22.50 -22.95 -25.78
N ASP A 304 23.10 -23.08 -26.97
CA ASP A 304 23.52 -21.95 -27.79
C ASP A 304 22.41 -20.90 -27.98
N GLY A 305 22.72 -19.66 -27.62
CA GLY A 305 21.82 -18.51 -27.80
C GLY A 305 20.66 -18.44 -26.79
N LEU A 306 20.62 -19.25 -25.74
CA LEU A 306 19.58 -19.13 -24.69
C LEU A 306 19.87 -18.00 -23.69
N TRP A 307 21.15 -17.70 -23.45
CA TRP A 307 21.56 -16.65 -22.51
C TRP A 307 20.95 -15.28 -22.86
N TRP A 308 20.97 -14.86 -24.13
CA TRP A 308 20.45 -13.53 -24.51
C TRP A 308 18.93 -13.48 -24.48
N LYS A 309 18.26 -14.62 -24.68
CA LYS A 309 16.79 -14.74 -24.57
C LYS A 309 16.36 -14.54 -23.12
N LEU A 310 17.01 -15.23 -22.19
CA LEU A 310 16.78 -15.04 -20.75
C LEU A 310 17.07 -13.60 -20.31
N ALA A 311 18.18 -13.01 -20.77
CA ALA A 311 18.49 -11.60 -20.51
C ALA A 311 17.43 -10.64 -21.09
N SER A 312 16.92 -10.92 -22.29
CA SER A 312 15.87 -10.11 -22.93
C SER A 312 14.55 -10.19 -22.17
N ILE A 313 14.16 -11.37 -21.68
CA ILE A 313 12.97 -11.56 -20.87
C ILE A 313 13.05 -10.76 -19.56
N ILE A 314 14.16 -10.84 -18.83
CA ILE A 314 14.39 -10.01 -17.64
C ILE A 314 14.32 -8.51 -18.01
N SER A 315 14.90 -8.14 -19.16
CA SER A 315 14.91 -6.76 -19.63
C SER A 315 13.51 -6.23 -19.96
N CYS A 316 12.56 -7.06 -20.42
CA CYS A 316 11.16 -6.67 -20.54
C CYS A 316 10.57 -6.24 -19.17
N GLY A 317 10.92 -6.96 -18.11
CA GLY A 317 10.55 -6.58 -16.75
C GLY A 317 11.22 -5.30 -16.27
N THR A 318 12.54 -5.17 -16.47
CA THR A 318 13.29 -3.96 -16.09
C THR A 318 12.76 -2.72 -16.82
N LEU A 319 12.42 -2.86 -18.10
CA LEU A 319 11.82 -1.79 -18.90
C LEU A 319 10.44 -1.38 -18.37
N ALA A 320 9.65 -2.34 -17.86
CA ALA A 320 8.37 -2.04 -17.23
C ALA A 320 8.53 -1.05 -16.06
N GLY A 321 9.60 -1.20 -15.28
CA GLY A 321 9.94 -0.29 -14.18
C GLY A 321 10.21 1.15 -14.61
N ALA A 322 10.48 1.43 -15.89
CA ALA A 322 10.55 2.78 -16.44
C ALA A 322 9.27 3.20 -17.18
N VAL A 323 8.68 2.30 -17.96
CA VAL A 323 7.51 2.63 -18.79
C VAL A 323 6.26 2.86 -17.94
N ILE A 324 6.02 2.02 -16.92
CA ILE A 324 4.83 2.12 -16.08
C ILE A 324 4.78 3.46 -15.33
N PRO A 325 5.86 3.92 -14.65
CA PRO A 325 5.88 5.25 -14.06
C PRO A 325 5.55 6.39 -15.03
N GLU A 326 6.06 6.36 -16.26
CA GLU A 326 5.73 7.38 -17.26
C GLU A 326 4.24 7.38 -17.62
N LEU A 327 3.64 6.20 -17.75
CA LEU A 327 2.20 6.07 -17.99
C LEU A 327 1.39 6.59 -16.79
N VAL A 328 1.79 6.28 -15.56
CA VAL A 328 1.12 6.78 -14.35
C VAL A 328 1.14 8.30 -14.28
N LYS A 329 2.28 8.93 -14.57
CA LYS A 329 2.41 10.40 -14.57
C LYS A 329 1.42 11.10 -15.50
N VAL A 330 1.03 10.46 -16.60
CA VAL A 330 -0.01 10.99 -17.51
C VAL A 330 -1.36 11.15 -16.80
N PHE A 331 -1.62 10.43 -15.71
CA PHE A 331 -2.86 10.49 -14.94
C PHE A 331 -2.73 11.23 -13.61
N THR A 332 -1.53 11.23 -13.00
CA THR A 332 -1.37 11.70 -11.62
C THR A 332 -0.50 12.94 -11.46
N SER A 333 0.41 13.28 -12.38
CA SER A 333 1.29 14.45 -12.20
C SER A 333 0.50 15.77 -12.16
N THR A 334 0.99 16.77 -11.41
CA THR A 334 0.42 18.13 -11.42
C THR A 334 0.46 18.79 -12.81
N HIS A 335 1.35 18.33 -13.69
CA HIS A 335 1.42 18.76 -15.09
C HIS A 335 0.54 17.94 -16.05
N SER A 336 -0.19 16.93 -15.54
CA SER A 336 -1.09 16.09 -16.33
C SER A 336 -2.31 16.86 -16.82
N ARG A 337 -2.74 16.55 -18.06
CA ARG A 337 -4.03 17.00 -18.58
C ARG A 337 -5.22 16.44 -17.79
N HIS A 338 -5.11 15.22 -17.26
CA HIS A 338 -6.18 14.61 -16.47
C HIS A 338 -6.35 15.29 -15.11
N VAL A 339 -5.24 15.57 -14.41
CA VAL A 339 -5.31 16.29 -13.12
C VAL A 339 -5.83 17.72 -13.31
N GLN A 340 -5.40 18.41 -14.36
CA GLN A 340 -5.95 19.71 -14.72
C GLN A 340 -7.46 19.65 -15.00
N GLU A 341 -7.95 18.55 -15.59
CA GLU A 341 -9.38 18.36 -15.83
C GLU A 341 -10.15 18.12 -14.52
N VAL A 342 -9.56 17.45 -13.53
CA VAL A 342 -10.13 17.32 -12.18
C VAL A 342 -10.31 18.71 -11.55
N VAL A 343 -9.30 19.59 -11.65
CA VAL A 343 -9.39 20.97 -11.14
C VAL A 343 -10.49 21.76 -11.86
N LYS A 344 -10.58 21.67 -13.19
CA LYS A 344 -11.66 22.34 -13.96
C LYS A 344 -13.04 21.81 -13.56
N SER A 345 -13.18 20.50 -13.45
CA SER A 345 -14.43 19.84 -13.04
C SER A 345 -14.87 20.30 -11.65
N SER A 346 -13.91 20.40 -10.72
CA SER A 346 -14.13 20.94 -9.37
C SER A 346 -14.66 22.37 -9.40
N ARG A 347 -14.14 23.21 -10.31
CA ARG A 347 -14.61 24.58 -10.48
C ARG A 347 -16.01 24.67 -11.06
N GLN A 348 -16.39 23.76 -11.96
CA GLN A 348 -17.68 23.79 -12.66
C GLN A 348 -18.82 23.15 -11.87
N GLY A 349 -18.55 22.14 -11.04
CA GLY A 349 -19.61 21.40 -10.34
C GLY A 349 -19.24 20.91 -8.94
N GLY A 350 -18.22 21.50 -8.32
CA GLY A 350 -17.81 21.19 -6.96
C GLY A 350 -17.37 19.74 -6.77
N ALA A 351 -17.63 19.20 -5.58
CA ALA A 351 -17.18 17.87 -5.19
C ALA A 351 -17.73 16.74 -6.07
N SER A 352 -18.95 16.85 -6.61
CA SER A 352 -19.54 15.77 -7.41
C SER A 352 -18.77 15.55 -8.72
N LEU A 353 -18.52 16.64 -9.48
CA LEU A 353 -17.75 16.55 -10.72
C LEU A 353 -16.25 16.30 -10.45
N ASN A 354 -15.72 16.76 -9.31
CA ASN A 354 -14.37 16.40 -8.87
C ASN A 354 -14.24 14.87 -8.74
N ILE A 355 -15.14 14.22 -7.99
CA ILE A 355 -15.12 12.76 -7.79
C ILE A 355 -15.27 12.05 -9.15
N LEU A 356 -16.25 12.42 -9.96
CA LEU A 356 -16.43 11.79 -11.28
C LEU A 356 -15.18 11.93 -12.16
N SER A 357 -14.51 13.08 -12.16
CA SER A 357 -13.29 13.29 -12.95
C SER A 357 -12.11 12.45 -12.48
N GLY A 358 -11.93 12.24 -11.18
CA GLY A 358 -10.89 11.35 -10.67
C GLY A 358 -11.16 9.88 -10.97
N LEU A 359 -12.43 9.44 -10.91
CA LEU A 359 -12.84 8.10 -11.35
C LEU A 359 -12.55 7.88 -12.83
N VAL A 360 -12.74 8.90 -13.68
CA VAL A 360 -12.37 8.86 -15.10
C VAL A 360 -10.87 8.64 -15.24
N ALA A 361 -10.04 9.43 -14.55
CA ALA A 361 -8.58 9.27 -14.59
C ALA A 361 -8.15 7.86 -14.17
N GLY A 362 -8.70 7.34 -13.06
CA GLY A 362 -8.44 5.98 -12.59
C GLY A 362 -8.78 4.91 -13.63
N ASN A 363 -9.98 4.94 -14.21
CA ASN A 363 -10.44 3.93 -15.16
C ASN A 363 -9.59 3.91 -16.45
N PHE A 364 -9.31 5.10 -17.02
CA PHE A 364 -8.46 5.18 -18.21
C PHE A 364 -7.03 4.74 -17.92
N SER A 365 -6.50 5.05 -16.72
CA SER A 365 -5.18 4.58 -16.32
C SER A 365 -5.11 3.05 -16.24
N ALA A 366 -6.12 2.40 -15.65
CA ALA A 366 -6.19 0.95 -15.51
C ALA A 366 -6.17 0.25 -16.88
N TYR A 367 -6.89 0.79 -17.86
CA TYR A 367 -6.87 0.29 -19.23
C TYR A 367 -5.47 0.36 -19.87
N TRP A 368 -4.85 1.55 -19.88
CA TRP A 368 -3.56 1.74 -20.57
C TRP A 368 -2.41 1.01 -19.88
N LEU A 369 -2.38 1.00 -18.55
CA LEU A 369 -1.38 0.23 -17.80
C LEU A 369 -1.55 -1.27 -18.00
N GLY A 370 -2.80 -1.77 -18.03
CA GLY A 370 -3.08 -3.17 -18.34
C GLY A 370 -2.55 -3.56 -19.73
N MET A 371 -2.80 -2.74 -20.75
CA MET A 371 -2.28 -2.97 -22.11
C MET A 371 -0.75 -2.94 -22.16
N ALA A 372 -0.09 -2.07 -21.39
CA ALA A 372 1.35 -2.03 -21.30
C ALA A 372 1.93 -3.31 -20.67
N ILE A 373 1.34 -3.78 -19.57
CA ILE A 373 1.73 -5.04 -18.91
C ILE A 373 1.55 -6.22 -19.87
N VAL A 374 0.41 -6.29 -20.57
CA VAL A 374 0.15 -7.32 -21.59
C VAL A 374 1.18 -7.28 -22.73
N GLY A 375 1.54 -6.09 -23.22
CA GLY A 375 2.55 -5.94 -24.27
C GLY A 375 3.94 -6.42 -23.83
N LEU A 376 4.35 -6.08 -22.60
CA LEU A 376 5.65 -6.48 -22.05
C LEU A 376 5.71 -7.99 -21.77
N MET A 377 4.65 -8.55 -21.17
CA MET A 377 4.54 -10.00 -20.96
C MET A 377 4.44 -10.75 -22.30
N GLY A 378 3.70 -10.22 -23.27
CA GLY A 378 3.59 -10.78 -24.62
C GLY A 378 4.94 -10.84 -25.32
N GLY A 379 5.75 -9.78 -25.21
CA GLY A 379 7.13 -9.78 -25.71
C GLY A 379 7.99 -10.89 -25.08
N ALA A 380 7.93 -11.03 -23.76
CA ALA A 380 8.63 -12.11 -23.04
C ALA A 380 8.14 -13.51 -23.46
N PHE A 381 6.83 -13.69 -23.65
CA PHE A 381 6.24 -14.93 -24.15
C PHE A 381 6.77 -15.30 -25.53
N LEU A 382 6.78 -14.36 -26.48
CA LEU A 382 7.29 -14.59 -27.84
C LEU A 382 8.79 -14.95 -27.87
N ILE A 383 9.56 -14.45 -26.91
CA ILE A 383 10.98 -14.82 -26.75
C ILE A 383 11.10 -16.22 -26.13
N SER A 384 10.24 -16.57 -25.18
CA SER A 384 10.26 -17.86 -24.50
C SER A 384 10.00 -19.04 -25.45
N ASP A 385 9.19 -18.84 -26.49
CA ASP A 385 8.88 -19.88 -27.48
C ASP A 385 10.07 -20.21 -28.41
N GLN A 386 11.11 -19.38 -28.40
CA GLN A 386 12.31 -19.57 -29.22
C GLN A 386 13.31 -20.54 -28.56
N GLY A 387 12.85 -21.71 -28.13
CA GLY A 387 13.70 -22.83 -27.72
C GLY A 387 13.92 -23.01 -26.21
N LEU A 388 13.24 -22.28 -25.31
CA LEU A 388 13.29 -22.60 -23.88
C LEU A 388 12.54 -23.91 -23.56
N GLY A 389 11.59 -24.32 -24.41
CA GLY A 389 10.81 -25.56 -24.21
C GLY A 389 11.66 -26.84 -24.22
N SER A 390 12.91 -26.80 -24.72
CA SER A 390 13.83 -27.93 -24.61
C SER A 390 14.53 -28.03 -23.25
N LEU A 391 14.60 -26.92 -22.50
CA LEU A 391 15.21 -26.87 -21.17
C LEU A 391 14.21 -27.15 -20.06
N MET A 392 12.99 -26.66 -20.22
CA MET A 392 12.01 -26.62 -19.14
C MET A 392 10.58 -26.83 -19.59
N ILE A 393 9.76 -27.30 -18.66
CA ILE A 393 8.31 -27.38 -18.79
C ILE A 393 7.74 -25.96 -18.65
N ALA A 394 6.74 -25.63 -19.47
CA ALA A 394 6.03 -24.34 -19.48
C ALA A 394 6.95 -23.09 -19.53
N PRO A 395 7.75 -22.93 -20.61
CA PRO A 395 8.70 -21.82 -20.74
C PRO A 395 8.06 -20.42 -20.63
N ALA A 396 6.80 -20.28 -21.05
CA ALA A 396 6.05 -19.03 -20.94
C ALA A 396 5.86 -18.57 -19.49
N VAL A 397 5.57 -19.50 -18.58
CA VAL A 397 5.33 -19.15 -17.17
C VAL A 397 6.63 -18.79 -16.47
N PHE A 398 7.71 -19.49 -16.79
CA PHE A 398 9.04 -19.09 -16.34
C PHE A 398 9.39 -17.69 -16.82
N ALA A 399 9.10 -17.40 -18.09
CA ALA A 399 9.36 -16.09 -18.66
C ALA A 399 8.55 -14.98 -17.95
N PHE A 400 7.29 -15.23 -17.59
CA PHE A 400 6.52 -14.31 -16.76
C PHE A 400 7.16 -14.12 -15.39
N GLY A 401 7.58 -15.19 -14.71
CA GLY A 401 8.33 -15.07 -13.45
C GLY A 401 9.58 -14.22 -13.59
N LEU A 402 10.33 -14.37 -14.69
CA LEU A 402 11.50 -13.55 -15.00
C LEU A 402 11.15 -12.09 -15.32
N VAL A 403 9.97 -11.81 -15.88
CA VAL A 403 9.44 -10.45 -16.03
C VAL A 403 9.16 -9.85 -14.65
N ALA A 404 8.48 -10.55 -13.74
CA ALA A 404 8.29 -10.07 -12.36
C ALA A 404 9.63 -9.79 -11.67
N PHE A 405 10.60 -10.69 -11.84
CA PHE A 405 11.96 -10.49 -11.36
C PHE A 405 12.63 -9.26 -11.97
N GLY A 406 12.44 -9.02 -13.27
CA GLY A 406 12.96 -7.84 -13.97
C GLY A 406 12.35 -6.53 -13.48
N PHE A 407 11.05 -6.49 -13.12
CA PHE A 407 10.45 -5.29 -12.50
C PHE A 407 11.22 -4.89 -11.22
N LEU A 408 11.73 -5.88 -10.50
CA LEU A 408 12.57 -5.71 -9.31
C LEU A 408 14.04 -5.47 -9.66
N GLY A 409 14.40 -5.30 -10.93
CA GLY A 409 15.79 -5.02 -11.30
C GLY A 409 16.30 -3.66 -10.83
N MET A 410 15.40 -2.76 -10.44
CA MET A 410 15.73 -1.44 -9.90
C MET A 410 15.10 -1.20 -8.53
N GLY A 411 14.83 -2.25 -7.75
CA GLY A 411 14.07 -2.07 -6.52
C GLY A 411 14.67 -1.11 -5.50
N PRO A 412 16.01 -0.98 -5.30
CA PRO A 412 16.52 0.09 -4.45
C PRO A 412 16.09 1.49 -4.89
N VAL A 413 16.03 1.73 -6.21
CA VAL A 413 15.54 2.99 -6.80
C VAL A 413 14.03 3.11 -6.71
N THR A 414 13.29 2.02 -6.94
CA THR A 414 11.81 2.00 -6.83
C THR A 414 11.36 2.35 -5.42
N ILE A 415 12.00 1.74 -4.41
CA ILE A 415 11.76 2.06 -3.00
C ILE A 415 12.24 3.48 -2.67
N ALA A 416 13.32 3.95 -3.28
CA ALA A 416 13.81 5.30 -3.04
C ALA A 416 12.85 6.39 -3.53
N VAL A 417 12.27 6.22 -4.72
CA VAL A 417 11.30 7.19 -5.26
C VAL A 417 9.96 7.12 -4.54
N ASP A 418 9.57 5.94 -4.03
CA ASP A 418 8.36 5.81 -3.20
C ASP A 418 8.57 6.46 -1.82
N SER A 419 9.68 6.13 -1.15
CA SER A 419 10.06 6.69 0.15
C SER A 419 10.38 8.18 0.10
N TYR A 420 10.55 8.75 -1.09
CA TYR A 420 10.76 10.18 -1.28
C TYR A 420 9.54 10.98 -0.78
N GLY A 421 8.33 10.55 -1.14
CA GLY A 421 7.08 11.24 -0.81
C GLY A 421 6.85 11.43 0.70
N PRO A 422 6.85 10.37 1.52
CA PRO A 422 6.64 10.50 2.97
C PRO A 422 7.66 11.39 3.66
N VAL A 423 8.88 11.50 3.13
CA VAL A 423 9.91 12.38 3.69
C VAL A 423 9.64 13.83 3.33
N THR A 424 9.19 14.12 2.11
CA THR A 424 8.87 15.48 1.69
C THR A 424 7.61 16.01 2.35
N ASP A 425 6.61 15.15 2.49
CA ASP A 425 5.35 15.43 3.19
C ASP A 425 5.62 15.82 4.65
N ASN A 426 6.30 14.94 5.41
CA ASN A 426 6.71 15.25 6.77
C ASN A 426 7.68 16.43 6.88
N ALA A 427 8.44 16.76 5.84
CA ALA A 427 9.30 17.95 5.88
C ALA A 427 8.45 19.23 5.88
N GLN A 428 7.34 19.24 5.14
CA GLN A 428 6.34 20.30 5.21
C GLN A 428 5.73 20.38 6.62
N SER A 429 5.26 19.25 7.18
CA SER A 429 4.65 19.27 8.52
C SER A 429 5.66 19.67 9.61
N VAL A 430 6.91 19.20 9.53
CA VAL A 430 7.96 19.62 10.49
C VAL A 430 8.22 21.12 10.40
N TYR A 431 8.18 21.71 9.21
CA TYR A 431 8.29 23.15 9.05
C TYR A 431 7.17 23.87 9.81
N GLU A 432 5.91 23.50 9.54
CA GLU A 432 4.73 24.14 10.15
C GLU A 432 4.64 23.92 11.67
N LEU A 433 4.86 22.69 12.14
CA LEU A 433 4.81 22.32 13.56
C LEU A 433 5.95 22.92 14.38
N SER A 434 7.08 23.24 13.75
CA SER A 434 8.22 23.83 14.45
C SER A 434 7.92 25.26 14.92
N LEU A 435 6.98 25.97 14.26
CA LEU A 435 6.74 27.40 14.44
C LEU A 435 8.02 28.21 14.35
N ILE A 436 8.94 27.82 13.45
CA ILE A 436 10.26 28.44 13.31
C ILE A 436 10.18 29.95 13.08
N GLU A 437 9.14 30.42 12.39
CA GLU A 437 8.88 31.84 12.12
C GLU A 437 8.51 32.63 13.38
N ASP A 438 7.94 31.97 14.39
CA ASP A 438 7.52 32.60 15.64
C ASP A 438 8.64 32.61 16.69
N VAL A 439 9.80 31.99 16.39
CA VAL A 439 10.94 31.97 17.30
C VAL A 439 11.59 33.37 17.34
N GLU A 440 11.76 33.92 18.54
CA GLU A 440 12.38 35.23 18.73
C GLU A 440 13.80 35.27 18.15
N ASP A 441 14.10 36.33 17.39
CA ASP A 441 15.40 36.59 16.73
C ASP A 441 15.92 35.43 15.88
N ILE A 442 15.02 34.67 15.25
CA ILE A 442 15.41 33.47 14.50
C ILE A 442 16.30 33.78 13.29
N GLU A 443 16.14 34.93 12.63
CA GLU A 443 16.99 35.33 11.50
C GLU A 443 18.44 35.56 11.94
N GLY A 444 18.64 36.25 13.07
CA GLY A 444 19.95 36.47 13.68
C GLY A 444 20.58 35.15 14.12
N HIS A 445 19.81 34.32 14.84
CA HIS A 445 20.26 33.01 15.31
C HIS A 445 20.70 32.10 14.15
N ILE A 446 19.91 32.02 13.08
CA ILE A 446 20.27 31.19 11.92
C ILE A 446 21.53 31.73 11.23
N LYS A 447 21.65 33.04 11.09
CA LYS A 447 22.82 33.69 10.47
C LYS A 447 24.09 33.46 11.28
N ASP A 448 24.02 33.58 12.60
CA ASP A 448 25.18 33.44 13.49
C ASP A 448 25.63 31.98 13.64
N GLU A 449 24.69 31.04 13.81
CA GLU A 449 25.01 29.63 14.05
C GLU A 449 25.25 28.84 12.74
N TYR A 450 24.52 29.16 11.65
CA TYR A 450 24.54 28.36 10.41
C TYR A 450 25.04 29.13 9.17
N GLY A 451 25.24 30.45 9.27
CA GLY A 451 25.93 31.23 8.23
C GLY A 451 25.11 31.55 6.98
N PHE A 452 23.77 31.54 7.05
CA PHE A 452 22.90 31.96 5.95
C PHE A 452 21.67 32.73 6.45
N GLU A 453 21.06 33.53 5.57
CA GLU A 453 19.80 34.22 5.88
C GLU A 453 18.61 33.34 5.47
N PRO A 454 17.64 33.08 6.37
CA PRO A 454 16.50 32.21 6.07
C PRO A 454 15.56 32.87 5.05
N GLN A 455 15.05 32.07 4.11
CA GLN A 455 14.06 32.46 3.11
C GLN A 455 12.73 31.76 3.35
N PHE A 456 11.91 32.26 4.27
CA PHE A 456 10.69 31.58 4.76
C PHE A 456 9.67 31.26 3.65
N GLU A 457 9.20 32.26 2.91
CA GLU A 457 8.21 32.08 1.84
C GLU A 457 8.68 31.11 0.76
N ARG A 458 9.96 31.22 0.38
CA ARG A 458 10.56 30.32 -0.59
C ARG A 458 10.73 28.91 -0.05
N ALA A 459 11.01 28.76 1.24
CA ALA A 459 11.09 27.46 1.89
C ALA A 459 9.75 26.74 1.84
N LYS A 460 8.66 27.41 2.21
CA LYS A 460 7.28 26.87 2.11
C LYS A 460 6.96 26.43 0.69
N GLN A 461 7.14 27.32 -0.28
CA GLN A 461 6.89 27.01 -1.68
C GLN A 461 7.70 25.80 -2.17
N MET A 462 8.99 25.72 -1.84
CA MET A 462 9.81 24.56 -2.24
C MET A 462 9.39 23.27 -1.55
N LEU A 463 8.94 23.30 -0.30
CA LEU A 463 8.46 22.12 0.42
C LEU A 463 7.16 21.62 -0.22
N GLU A 464 6.18 22.50 -0.47
CA GLU A 464 4.91 22.16 -1.10
C GLU A 464 5.10 21.66 -2.55
N GLU A 465 5.93 22.34 -3.37
CA GLU A 465 6.25 21.90 -4.73
C GLU A 465 6.93 20.52 -4.74
N ASN A 466 7.75 20.24 -3.73
CA ASN A 466 8.47 18.99 -3.63
C ASN A 466 7.59 17.85 -3.12
N ASP A 467 6.65 18.14 -2.23
CA ASP A 467 5.60 17.21 -1.80
C ASP A 467 4.72 16.78 -2.98
N GLY A 468 4.29 17.71 -3.83
CA GLY A 468 3.55 17.36 -5.07
C GLY A 468 4.33 16.41 -5.99
N ALA A 469 5.66 16.56 -6.09
CA ALA A 469 6.50 15.60 -6.81
C ALA A 469 6.61 14.25 -6.07
N GLY A 470 6.63 14.28 -4.73
CA GLY A 470 6.50 13.11 -3.87
C GLY A 470 5.22 12.32 -4.13
N ASN A 471 4.06 12.98 -4.19
CA ASN A 471 2.76 12.36 -4.47
C ASN A 471 2.73 11.70 -5.86
N THR A 472 3.28 12.39 -6.87
CA THR A 472 3.45 11.79 -8.21
C THR A 472 4.27 10.49 -8.13
N PHE A 473 5.43 10.48 -7.49
CA PHE A 473 6.32 9.31 -7.49
C PHE A 473 5.85 8.18 -6.57
N LYS A 474 5.22 8.50 -5.43
CA LYS A 474 4.46 7.56 -4.60
C LYS A 474 3.39 6.85 -5.44
N ALA A 475 2.65 7.58 -6.27
CA ALA A 475 1.68 6.98 -7.19
C ALA A 475 2.34 6.10 -8.26
N THR A 476 3.52 6.46 -8.79
CA THR A 476 4.20 5.66 -9.82
C THR A 476 4.70 4.30 -9.32
N ALA A 477 5.14 4.22 -8.06
CA ALA A 477 5.67 2.99 -7.49
C ALA A 477 4.57 1.93 -7.23
N LYS A 478 3.36 2.35 -6.89
CA LYS A 478 2.24 1.44 -6.55
C LYS A 478 1.88 0.47 -7.69
N PRO A 479 1.63 0.91 -8.95
CA PRO A 479 1.40 0.02 -10.08
C PRO A 479 2.57 -0.90 -10.42
N VAL A 480 3.81 -0.46 -10.18
CA VAL A 480 5.00 -1.30 -10.39
C VAL A 480 4.98 -2.46 -9.38
N LEU A 481 4.76 -2.17 -8.10
CA LEU A 481 4.71 -3.18 -7.04
C LEU A 481 3.57 -4.19 -7.25
N ILE A 482 2.33 -3.73 -7.51
CA ILE A 482 1.22 -4.67 -7.79
C ILE A 482 1.44 -5.46 -9.08
N GLY A 483 2.04 -4.85 -10.11
CA GLY A 483 2.42 -5.55 -11.34
C GLY A 483 3.34 -6.73 -11.06
N THR A 484 4.35 -6.55 -10.20
CA THR A 484 5.24 -7.64 -9.78
C THR A 484 4.49 -8.74 -9.03
N ALA A 485 3.53 -8.37 -8.18
CA ALA A 485 2.75 -9.30 -7.37
C ALA A 485 1.92 -10.22 -8.25
N VAL A 486 1.26 -9.66 -9.25
CA VAL A 486 0.36 -10.40 -10.15
C VAL A 486 1.17 -11.29 -11.08
N VAL A 487 2.24 -10.78 -11.65
CA VAL A 487 3.11 -11.57 -12.51
C VAL A 487 3.82 -12.66 -11.70
N GLY A 488 4.31 -12.36 -10.49
CA GLY A 488 4.92 -13.36 -9.59
C GLY A 488 3.93 -14.41 -9.09
N ALA A 489 2.68 -14.01 -8.80
CA ALA A 489 1.60 -14.91 -8.43
C ALA A 489 1.34 -15.95 -9.53
N THR A 490 1.47 -15.61 -10.82
CA THR A 490 1.33 -16.60 -11.89
C THR A 490 2.34 -17.74 -11.80
N THR A 491 3.59 -17.44 -11.39
CA THR A 491 4.63 -18.46 -11.19
C THR A 491 4.31 -19.36 -10.01
N MET A 492 3.81 -18.81 -8.90
CA MET A 492 3.38 -19.60 -7.72
C MET A 492 2.16 -20.46 -8.01
N ILE A 493 1.15 -19.90 -8.69
CA ILE A 493 -0.04 -20.65 -9.14
C ILE A 493 0.39 -21.81 -10.03
N PHE A 494 1.37 -21.60 -10.90
CA PHE A 494 1.90 -22.66 -11.73
C PHE A 494 2.61 -23.76 -10.94
N SER A 495 3.34 -23.43 -9.87
CA SER A 495 3.89 -24.46 -8.97
C SER A 495 2.79 -25.32 -8.34
N ILE A 496 1.63 -24.73 -8.00
CA ILE A 496 0.44 -25.48 -7.54
C ILE A 496 -0.08 -26.38 -8.65
N ILE A 497 -0.22 -25.86 -9.87
CA ILE A 497 -0.69 -26.63 -11.03
C ILE A 497 0.25 -27.81 -11.31
N MET A 498 1.56 -27.59 -11.34
CA MET A 498 2.57 -28.64 -11.53
C MET A 498 2.43 -29.76 -10.49
N SER A 499 2.26 -29.39 -9.23
CA SER A 499 2.06 -30.35 -8.13
C SER A 499 0.78 -31.18 -8.30
N LEU A 500 -0.33 -30.53 -8.65
CA LEU A 500 -1.64 -31.19 -8.83
C LEU A 500 -1.73 -32.09 -10.07
N THR A 501 -0.95 -31.80 -11.10
CA THR A 501 -1.06 -32.45 -12.42
C THR A 501 0.06 -33.46 -12.68
N ASP A 502 0.86 -33.78 -11.65
CA ASP A 502 2.07 -34.62 -11.77
C ASP A 502 2.97 -34.16 -12.92
N GLY A 503 3.33 -32.88 -12.90
CA GLY A 503 4.17 -32.27 -13.93
C GLY A 503 3.47 -32.04 -15.29
N LEU A 504 2.20 -31.61 -15.27
CA LEU A 504 1.34 -31.38 -16.45
C LEU A 504 1.03 -32.66 -17.26
N THR A 505 1.03 -33.82 -16.61
CA THR A 505 0.74 -35.11 -17.26
C THR A 505 -0.69 -35.58 -17.05
N THR A 506 -1.35 -35.12 -15.99
CA THR A 506 -2.71 -35.54 -15.58
C THR A 506 -3.58 -34.34 -15.21
N GLY A 507 -4.91 -34.48 -15.31
CA GLY A 507 -5.87 -33.48 -14.81
C GLY A 507 -5.85 -32.12 -15.53
N MET A 508 -5.19 -32.01 -16.67
CA MET A 508 -5.06 -30.78 -17.46
C MET A 508 -6.40 -30.28 -18.00
N GLU A 509 -7.35 -31.19 -18.24
CA GLU A 509 -8.71 -30.89 -18.68
C GLU A 509 -9.47 -30.02 -17.66
N ASN A 510 -9.11 -30.10 -16.37
CA ASN A 510 -9.74 -29.32 -15.30
C ASN A 510 -9.23 -27.86 -15.25
N LEU A 511 -8.14 -27.55 -15.95
CA LEU A 511 -7.67 -26.16 -16.19
C LEU A 511 -8.43 -25.47 -17.34
N SER A 512 -9.35 -26.17 -18.00
CA SER A 512 -10.20 -25.59 -19.03
C SER A 512 -11.26 -24.68 -18.43
N LEU A 513 -11.58 -23.56 -19.10
CA LEU A 513 -12.75 -22.73 -18.76
C LEU A 513 -14.08 -23.49 -18.86
N LEU A 514 -14.10 -24.64 -19.54
CA LEU A 514 -15.25 -25.55 -19.60
C LEU A 514 -15.42 -26.38 -18.31
N HIS A 515 -14.39 -26.45 -17.47
CA HIS A 515 -14.47 -27.06 -16.14
C HIS A 515 -15.18 -26.09 -15.19
N ALA A 516 -16.41 -26.44 -14.79
CA ALA A 516 -17.26 -25.54 -14.00
C ALA A 516 -16.62 -25.06 -12.68
N PRO A 517 -15.94 -25.92 -11.88
CA PRO A 517 -15.23 -25.46 -10.68
C PRO A 517 -14.24 -24.34 -10.95
N LEU A 518 -13.41 -24.45 -12.00
CA LEU A 518 -12.45 -23.40 -12.37
C LEU A 518 -13.17 -22.07 -12.67
N LEU A 519 -14.24 -22.11 -13.46
CA LEU A 519 -15.02 -20.92 -13.80
C LEU A 519 -15.69 -20.29 -12.57
N LEU A 520 -16.24 -21.10 -11.66
CA LEU A 520 -16.81 -20.63 -10.40
C LEU A 520 -15.74 -20.01 -9.49
N GLY A 521 -14.52 -20.57 -9.50
CA GLY A 521 -13.35 -20.01 -8.86
C GLY A 521 -13.05 -18.61 -9.37
N LEU A 522 -13.06 -18.43 -10.70
CA LEU A 522 -12.83 -17.11 -11.32
C LEU A 522 -13.85 -16.06 -10.86
N ILE A 523 -15.14 -16.42 -10.77
CA ILE A 523 -16.17 -15.48 -10.27
C ILE A 523 -15.95 -15.16 -8.79
N THR A 524 -15.59 -16.17 -7.99
CA THR A 524 -15.38 -16.03 -6.54
C THR A 524 -14.19 -15.14 -6.22
N GLY A 525 -13.08 -15.26 -6.97
CA GLY A 525 -11.90 -14.41 -6.76
C GLY A 525 -12.21 -12.93 -6.93
N GLY A 526 -13.00 -12.57 -7.94
CA GLY A 526 -13.45 -11.19 -8.16
C GLY A 526 -14.29 -10.67 -7.00
N ALA A 527 -15.23 -11.49 -6.50
CA ALA A 527 -16.05 -11.13 -5.34
C ALA A 527 -15.21 -10.84 -4.08
N VAL A 528 -14.15 -11.62 -3.84
CA VAL A 528 -13.26 -11.41 -2.68
C VAL A 528 -12.46 -10.12 -2.78
N ILE A 529 -12.01 -9.71 -3.98
CA ILE A 529 -11.32 -8.42 -4.17
C ILE A 529 -12.24 -7.23 -3.83
N PHE A 530 -13.49 -7.28 -4.27
CA PHE A 530 -14.46 -6.22 -3.98
C PHE A 530 -14.86 -6.19 -2.50
N TRP A 531 -15.06 -7.36 -1.88
CA TRP A 531 -15.29 -7.43 -0.44
C TRP A 531 -14.11 -6.86 0.34
N PHE A 532 -12.88 -7.28 0.03
CA PHE A 532 -11.68 -6.82 0.72
C PHE A 532 -11.52 -5.30 0.61
N THR A 533 -11.72 -4.75 -0.60
CA THR A 533 -11.68 -3.30 -0.84
C THR A 533 -12.76 -2.56 -0.03
N GLY A 534 -13.99 -3.07 0.02
CA GLY A 534 -15.05 -2.47 0.83
C GLY A 534 -14.75 -2.55 2.33
N ALA A 535 -14.20 -3.68 2.80
CA ALA A 535 -13.82 -3.88 4.19
C ALA A 535 -12.69 -2.94 4.64
N SER A 536 -11.69 -2.70 3.79
CA SER A 536 -10.60 -1.77 4.09
C SER A 536 -11.09 -0.32 4.16
N ILE A 537 -11.93 0.11 3.21
CA ILE A 537 -12.55 1.44 3.22
C ILE A 537 -13.42 1.61 4.48
N GLN A 538 -14.26 0.63 4.80
CA GLN A 538 -15.11 0.67 6.00
C GLN A 538 -14.31 0.83 7.30
N ALA A 539 -13.15 0.16 7.40
CA ALA A 539 -12.26 0.29 8.55
C ALA A 539 -11.71 1.72 8.69
N VAL A 540 -11.31 2.35 7.58
CA VAL A 540 -10.86 3.75 7.54
C VAL A 540 -12.01 4.69 7.89
N THR A 541 -13.16 4.59 7.23
CA THR A 541 -14.32 5.47 7.45
C THR A 541 -14.74 5.50 8.92
N THR A 542 -14.79 4.34 9.56
CA THR A 542 -15.24 4.22 10.95
C THR A 542 -14.20 4.73 11.94
N GLY A 543 -12.92 4.46 11.66
CA GLY A 543 -11.82 5.01 12.46
C GLY A 543 -11.72 6.52 12.34
N ALA A 544 -11.82 7.05 11.12
CA ALA A 544 -11.77 8.48 10.82
C ALA A 544 -12.88 9.23 11.56
N TYR A 545 -14.12 8.72 11.54
CA TYR A 545 -15.21 9.31 12.33
C TYR A 545 -14.87 9.48 13.82
N ARG A 546 -14.24 8.47 14.44
CA ARG A 546 -13.85 8.51 15.85
C ARG A 546 -12.68 9.46 16.11
N ALA A 547 -11.71 9.51 15.21
CA ALA A 547 -10.61 10.46 15.27
C ALA A 547 -11.13 11.90 15.14
N VAL A 548 -11.99 12.17 14.15
CA VAL A 548 -12.66 13.47 13.95
C VAL A 548 -13.41 13.91 15.20
N GLN A 549 -14.22 13.03 15.80
CA GLN A 549 -14.97 13.36 17.01
C GLN A 549 -14.01 13.78 18.14
N PHE A 550 -12.98 12.98 18.40
CA PHE A 550 -12.00 13.30 19.44
C PHE A 550 -11.25 14.61 19.15
N ILE A 551 -10.82 14.84 17.91
CA ILE A 551 -10.09 16.05 17.54
C ILE A 551 -10.99 17.29 17.70
N LYS A 552 -12.24 17.24 17.24
CA LYS A 552 -13.20 18.35 17.41
C LYS A 552 -13.43 18.71 18.88
N ASP A 553 -13.54 17.70 19.75
CA ASP A 553 -13.82 17.92 21.18
C ASP A 553 -12.59 18.48 21.94
N ASN A 554 -11.39 18.33 21.39
CA ASN A 554 -10.13 18.66 22.11
C ASN A 554 -9.27 19.73 21.42
N ILE A 555 -9.59 20.13 20.19
CA ILE A 555 -8.87 21.22 19.51
C ILE A 555 -9.17 22.56 20.20
N LYS A 556 -8.12 23.34 20.47
CA LYS A 556 -8.22 24.66 21.11
C LYS A 556 -7.60 25.69 20.19
N LEU A 557 -8.42 26.60 19.68
CA LEU A 557 -7.97 27.66 18.78
C LEU A 557 -7.57 28.94 19.52
N ASP A 558 -8.11 29.14 20.73
CA ASP A 558 -7.87 30.31 21.56
C ASP A 558 -6.83 30.01 22.66
N GLY A 559 -5.87 30.93 22.82
CA GLY A 559 -4.94 30.95 23.96
C GLY A 559 -3.83 29.88 23.94
N VAL A 560 -3.72 29.07 22.89
CA VAL A 560 -2.65 28.07 22.72
C VAL A 560 -2.04 28.13 21.32
N THR A 561 -0.72 27.90 21.24
CA THR A 561 0.02 27.88 19.96
C THR A 561 0.28 26.47 19.45
N LYS A 562 0.22 25.45 20.33
CA LYS A 562 0.40 24.03 19.97
C LYS A 562 -0.56 23.13 20.75
N ALA A 563 -0.94 22.01 20.14
CA ALA A 563 -1.69 20.94 20.79
C ALA A 563 -0.86 20.26 21.90
N SER A 564 -1.54 19.67 22.87
CA SER A 564 -0.91 18.87 23.92
C SER A 564 -0.34 17.57 23.36
N GLU A 565 0.88 17.20 23.76
CA GLU A 565 1.46 15.90 23.41
C GLU A 565 0.58 14.72 23.86
N ALA A 566 -0.14 14.88 24.98
CA ALA A 566 -1.04 13.84 25.49
C ALA A 566 -2.21 13.59 24.53
N ASP A 567 -2.77 14.66 23.96
CA ASP A 567 -3.90 14.58 23.02
C ASP A 567 -3.44 13.95 21.71
N SER A 568 -2.27 14.35 21.20
CA SER A 568 -1.67 13.75 20.00
C SER A 568 -1.37 12.26 20.17
N ARG A 569 -0.82 11.84 21.32
CA ARG A 569 -0.63 10.40 21.63
C ARG A 569 -1.96 9.65 21.72
N ARG A 570 -3.02 10.31 22.20
CA ARG A 570 -4.34 9.71 22.27
C ARG A 570 -4.95 9.49 20.88
N VAL A 571 -4.77 10.43 19.94
CA VAL A 571 -5.17 10.25 18.54
C VAL A 571 -4.43 9.05 17.94
N VAL A 572 -3.10 8.95 18.11
CA VAL A 572 -2.30 7.80 17.65
C VAL A 572 -2.85 6.48 18.22
N GLU A 573 -3.21 6.43 19.49
CA GLU A 573 -3.78 5.22 20.10
C GLU A 573 -5.12 4.83 19.46
N ILE A 574 -6.01 5.81 19.23
CA ILE A 574 -7.30 5.61 18.55
C ILE A 574 -7.06 5.01 17.16
N CYS A 575 -6.22 5.65 16.34
CA CYS A 575 -5.89 5.18 15.00
C CYS A 575 -5.34 3.73 15.03
N THR A 576 -4.44 3.43 15.96
CA THR A 576 -3.82 2.09 16.07
C THR A 576 -4.85 1.01 16.41
N GLN A 577 -5.74 1.27 17.36
CA GLN A 577 -6.75 0.28 17.78
C GLN A 577 -7.70 -0.07 16.64
N TYR A 578 -8.17 0.92 15.88
CA TYR A 578 -9.08 0.69 14.75
C TYR A 578 -8.37 0.02 13.57
N ALA A 579 -7.13 0.41 13.28
CA ALA A 579 -6.30 -0.25 12.28
C ALA A 579 -6.13 -1.75 12.59
N GLN A 580 -5.81 -2.11 13.83
CA GLN A 580 -5.65 -3.52 14.24
C GLN A 580 -6.95 -4.32 14.17
N LYS A 581 -8.08 -3.73 14.58
CA LYS A 581 -9.41 -4.37 14.47
C LYS A 581 -9.79 -4.63 13.01
N GLY A 582 -9.59 -3.64 12.13
CA GLY A 582 -9.83 -3.76 10.70
C GLY A 582 -8.96 -4.86 10.08
N MET A 583 -7.65 -4.80 10.34
CA MET A 583 -6.68 -5.78 9.85
C MET A 583 -7.02 -7.21 10.31
N LEU A 584 -7.39 -7.42 11.57
CA LEU A 584 -7.75 -8.75 12.08
C LEU A 584 -8.95 -9.35 11.34
N ASN A 585 -10.00 -8.56 11.11
CA ASN A 585 -11.19 -9.03 10.40
C ASN A 585 -10.86 -9.44 8.96
N MET A 586 -10.09 -8.60 8.25
CA MET A 586 -9.71 -8.88 6.86
C MET A 586 -8.76 -10.07 6.76
N PHE A 587 -7.76 -10.15 7.64
CA PHE A 587 -6.80 -11.25 7.67
C PHE A 587 -7.50 -12.60 7.89
N LEU A 588 -8.37 -12.70 8.89
CA LEU A 588 -9.08 -13.95 9.17
C LEU A 588 -10.08 -14.29 8.06
N GLY A 589 -10.77 -13.29 7.50
CA GLY A 589 -11.68 -13.51 6.37
C GLY A 589 -10.97 -14.08 5.14
N VAL A 590 -9.84 -13.48 4.72
CA VAL A 590 -9.02 -13.97 3.60
C VAL A 590 -8.39 -15.33 3.92
N PHE A 591 -7.82 -15.49 5.11
CA PHE A 591 -7.15 -16.73 5.53
C PHE A 591 -8.11 -17.93 5.47
N PHE A 592 -9.29 -17.80 6.09
CA PHE A 592 -10.28 -18.88 6.09
C PHE A 592 -10.97 -19.05 4.73
N ALA A 593 -11.13 -18.00 3.93
CA ALA A 593 -11.57 -18.13 2.53
C ALA A 593 -10.59 -19.00 1.74
N THR A 594 -9.29 -18.72 1.88
CA THR A 594 -8.22 -19.46 1.20
C THR A 594 -8.27 -20.94 1.55
N LEU A 595 -8.38 -21.28 2.84
CA LEU A 595 -8.54 -22.68 3.27
C LEU A 595 -9.84 -23.30 2.74
N ALA A 596 -10.96 -22.61 2.88
CA ALA A 596 -12.25 -23.13 2.44
C ALA A 596 -12.21 -23.50 0.96
N PHE A 597 -11.73 -22.59 0.12
CA PHE A 597 -11.72 -22.76 -1.33
C PHE A 597 -10.72 -23.83 -1.78
N ALA A 598 -9.55 -23.93 -1.15
CA ALA A 598 -8.59 -25.00 -1.42
C ALA A 598 -9.15 -26.39 -1.06
N PHE A 599 -9.97 -26.48 -0.01
CA PHE A 599 -10.57 -27.73 0.46
C PHE A 599 -11.84 -28.12 -0.30
N VAL A 600 -12.55 -27.17 -0.89
CA VAL A 600 -13.72 -27.47 -1.74
C VAL A 600 -13.26 -28.26 -2.96
N GLU A 601 -12.32 -27.70 -3.73
CA GLU A 601 -11.83 -28.30 -4.96
C GLU A 601 -10.55 -27.55 -5.42
N PRO A 602 -9.43 -28.24 -5.69
CA PRO A 602 -8.17 -27.60 -6.10
C PRO A 602 -8.23 -26.74 -7.38
N TYR A 603 -8.98 -27.13 -8.41
CA TYR A 603 -9.09 -26.35 -9.66
C TYR A 603 -9.99 -25.11 -9.50
N PHE A 604 -11.04 -25.17 -8.68
CA PHE A 604 -11.77 -24.00 -8.20
C PHE A 604 -10.83 -23.02 -7.53
N PHE A 605 -9.95 -23.52 -6.67
CA PHE A 605 -8.97 -22.69 -5.98
C PHE A 605 -7.96 -22.04 -6.95
N ILE A 606 -7.50 -22.76 -7.96
CA ILE A 606 -6.66 -22.18 -9.04
C ILE A 606 -7.39 -21.03 -9.74
N GLY A 607 -8.66 -21.23 -10.11
CA GLY A 607 -9.49 -20.18 -10.72
C GLY A 607 -9.64 -18.97 -9.80
N TYR A 608 -9.85 -19.20 -8.51
CA TYR A 608 -9.88 -18.16 -7.48
C TYR A 608 -8.58 -17.35 -7.41
N LEU A 609 -7.41 -18.01 -7.39
CA LEU A 609 -6.11 -17.34 -7.34
C LEU A 609 -5.83 -16.51 -8.60
N ILE A 610 -6.13 -17.04 -9.79
CA ILE A 610 -5.99 -16.32 -11.07
C ILE A 610 -6.86 -15.06 -11.04
N SER A 611 -8.10 -15.18 -10.58
CA SER A 611 -9.04 -14.06 -10.55
C SER A 611 -8.66 -13.00 -9.51
N ILE A 612 -8.23 -13.39 -8.31
CA ILE A 612 -7.71 -12.44 -7.31
C ILE A 612 -6.55 -11.63 -7.87
N ALA A 613 -5.64 -12.27 -8.62
CA ALA A 613 -4.52 -11.56 -9.24
C ALA A 613 -5.01 -10.57 -10.32
N ILE A 614 -5.92 -10.99 -11.22
CA ILE A 614 -6.39 -10.13 -12.33
C ILE A 614 -7.27 -8.98 -11.81
N PHE A 615 -8.30 -9.26 -11.02
CA PHE A 615 -9.16 -8.21 -10.46
C PHE A 615 -8.39 -7.33 -9.49
N GLY A 616 -7.49 -7.91 -8.69
CA GLY A 616 -6.62 -7.17 -7.79
C GLY A 616 -5.70 -6.20 -8.53
N LEU A 617 -5.14 -6.59 -9.68
CA LEU A 617 -4.32 -5.72 -10.53
C LEU A 617 -5.08 -4.45 -10.92
N TYR A 618 -6.24 -4.61 -11.55
CA TYR A 618 -7.00 -3.49 -12.08
C TYR A 618 -7.60 -2.64 -10.98
N GLN A 619 -8.10 -3.26 -9.90
CA GLN A 619 -8.65 -2.55 -8.75
C GLN A 619 -7.57 -1.71 -8.06
N ALA A 620 -6.35 -2.24 -7.90
CA ALA A 620 -5.23 -1.50 -7.31
C ALA A 620 -4.81 -0.32 -8.18
N ILE A 621 -4.61 -0.52 -9.49
CA ILE A 621 -4.20 0.56 -10.41
C ILE A 621 -5.24 1.66 -10.46
N PHE A 622 -6.52 1.28 -10.62
CA PHE A 622 -7.64 2.22 -10.64
C PHE A 622 -7.66 3.10 -9.40
N MET A 623 -7.62 2.49 -8.20
CA MET A 623 -7.72 3.23 -6.94
C MET A 623 -6.46 4.08 -6.67
N ALA A 624 -5.26 3.56 -6.96
CA ALA A 624 -4.01 4.29 -6.75
C ALA A 624 -3.96 5.57 -7.61
N ASN A 625 -4.33 5.46 -8.89
CA ASN A 625 -4.25 6.59 -9.82
C ASN A 625 -5.42 7.56 -9.69
N ALA A 626 -6.63 7.09 -9.35
CA ALA A 626 -7.74 7.99 -9.02
C ALA A 626 -7.40 8.85 -7.80
N GLY A 627 -6.92 8.23 -6.72
CA GLY A 627 -6.48 8.94 -5.52
C GLY A 627 -5.32 9.91 -5.77
N GLY A 628 -4.29 9.47 -6.51
CA GLY A 628 -3.18 10.37 -6.87
C GLY A 628 -3.62 11.56 -7.73
N ALA A 629 -4.64 11.40 -8.59
CA ALA A 629 -5.18 12.49 -9.39
C ALA A 629 -5.98 13.50 -8.55
N TRP A 630 -6.75 13.05 -7.55
CA TRP A 630 -7.46 13.94 -6.63
C TRP A 630 -6.51 14.74 -5.75
N ASP A 631 -5.49 14.08 -5.20
CA ASP A 631 -4.45 14.69 -4.37
C ASP A 631 -3.70 15.80 -5.13
N ASN A 632 -3.17 15.47 -6.31
CA ASN A 632 -2.46 16.46 -7.09
C ASN A 632 -3.38 17.54 -7.68
N ALA A 633 -4.68 17.30 -7.79
CA ALA A 633 -5.64 18.37 -8.10
C ALA A 633 -5.80 19.34 -6.93
N LYS A 634 -5.81 18.85 -5.69
CA LYS A 634 -5.73 19.69 -4.47
C LYS A 634 -4.43 20.51 -4.48
N LYS A 635 -3.28 19.88 -4.73
CA LYS A 635 -1.97 20.57 -4.77
C LYS A 635 -1.89 21.66 -5.85
N ILE A 636 -2.49 21.47 -7.04
CA ILE A 636 -2.60 22.55 -8.04
C ILE A 636 -3.39 23.76 -7.49
N VAL A 637 -4.49 23.51 -6.77
CA VAL A 637 -5.31 24.59 -6.20
C VAL A 637 -4.57 25.33 -5.08
N GLU A 638 -3.81 24.60 -4.27
CA GLU A 638 -3.04 25.12 -3.14
C GLU A 638 -1.80 25.92 -3.59
N VAL A 639 -1.03 25.37 -4.53
CA VAL A 639 0.30 25.85 -4.90
C VAL A 639 0.27 26.70 -6.17
N ASP A 640 -0.27 26.18 -7.28
CA ASP A 640 -0.19 26.88 -8.57
C ASP A 640 -1.23 28.02 -8.67
N LEU A 641 -2.40 27.83 -8.09
CA LEU A 641 -3.50 28.80 -8.13
C LEU A 641 -3.58 29.68 -6.89
N HIS A 642 -2.85 29.36 -5.82
CA HIS A 642 -2.89 30.06 -4.53
C HIS A 642 -4.32 30.31 -4.01
N ALA A 643 -5.20 29.32 -4.15
CA ALA A 643 -6.64 29.46 -3.92
C ALA A 643 -7.12 28.73 -2.64
N LYS A 644 -6.26 28.63 -1.61
CA LYS A 644 -6.60 28.04 -0.30
C LYS A 644 -7.80 28.77 0.34
N GLY A 645 -8.66 27.99 1.00
CA GLY A 645 -9.87 28.48 1.68
C GLY A 645 -11.06 28.85 0.79
N THR A 646 -10.95 28.67 -0.54
CA THR A 646 -12.04 28.91 -1.49
C THR A 646 -12.98 27.70 -1.62
N ALA A 647 -14.17 27.88 -2.22
CA ALA A 647 -15.07 26.78 -2.53
C ALA A 647 -14.45 25.75 -3.50
N LEU A 648 -13.55 26.19 -4.38
CA LEU A 648 -12.78 25.30 -5.25
C LEU A 648 -11.86 24.40 -4.40
N HIS A 649 -11.18 24.98 -3.42
CA HIS A 649 -10.32 24.26 -2.50
C HIS A 649 -11.10 23.25 -1.65
N ASP A 650 -12.24 23.65 -1.10
CA ASP A 650 -13.12 22.74 -0.35
C ASP A 650 -13.54 21.54 -1.22
N ALA A 651 -13.88 21.75 -2.50
CA ALA A 651 -14.23 20.67 -3.42
C ALA A 651 -13.06 19.71 -3.71
N THR A 652 -11.83 20.23 -3.84
CA THR A 652 -10.65 19.37 -4.04
C THR A 652 -10.23 18.62 -2.79
N ILE A 653 -10.43 19.19 -1.59
CA ILE A 653 -10.22 18.47 -0.32
C ILE A 653 -11.18 17.27 -0.22
N VAL A 654 -12.45 17.44 -0.61
CA VAL A 654 -13.40 16.31 -0.63
C VAL A 654 -12.93 15.21 -1.60
N GLY A 655 -12.42 15.59 -2.76
CA GLY A 655 -11.82 14.64 -3.71
C GLY A 655 -10.67 13.86 -3.10
N ASP A 656 -9.73 14.56 -2.48
CA ASP A 656 -8.53 13.96 -1.88
C ASP A 656 -8.88 13.02 -0.72
N THR A 657 -9.76 13.46 0.20
CA THR A 657 -10.22 12.63 1.33
C THR A 657 -11.04 11.39 0.91
N VAL A 658 -11.66 11.41 -0.27
CA VAL A 658 -12.21 10.19 -0.91
C VAL A 658 -11.09 9.32 -1.50
N GLY A 659 -10.07 9.94 -2.08
CA GLY A 659 -8.89 9.32 -2.67
C GLY A 659 -7.94 8.66 -1.68
N ASP A 660 -7.90 9.12 -0.44
CA ASP A 660 -7.01 8.63 0.63
C ASP A 660 -7.16 7.13 0.93
N PRO A 661 -8.34 6.61 1.30
CA PRO A 661 -8.53 5.17 1.53
C PRO A 661 -8.38 4.35 0.24
N TYR A 662 -8.53 4.98 -0.94
CA TYR A 662 -8.30 4.36 -2.25
C TYR A 662 -6.79 4.13 -2.46
N LYS A 663 -5.99 5.20 -2.39
CA LYS A 663 -4.58 5.20 -2.80
C LYS A 663 -3.63 4.66 -1.72
N ASP A 664 -3.92 4.81 -0.43
CA ASP A 664 -2.96 4.50 0.65
C ASP A 664 -3.42 3.38 1.58
N THR A 665 -4.65 2.88 1.42
CA THR A 665 -5.12 1.68 2.14
C THR A 665 -5.45 0.55 1.17
N SER A 666 -6.49 0.72 0.36
CA SER A 666 -7.10 -0.40 -0.36
C SER A 666 -6.24 -0.85 -1.53
N SER A 667 -5.73 0.07 -2.36
CA SER A 667 -4.93 -0.30 -3.54
C SER A 667 -3.64 -1.01 -3.15
N VAL A 668 -2.93 -0.45 -2.18
CA VAL A 668 -1.63 -0.96 -1.73
C VAL A 668 -1.76 -2.25 -0.92
N ALA A 669 -2.90 -2.49 -0.27
CA ALA A 669 -3.19 -3.72 0.45
C ALA A 669 -3.38 -4.94 -0.46
N LEU A 670 -3.85 -4.73 -1.71
CA LEU A 670 -4.10 -5.83 -2.64
C LEU A 670 -2.82 -6.60 -3.00
N ASN A 671 -1.68 -5.92 -3.04
CA ASN A 671 -0.40 -6.55 -3.33
C ASN A 671 -0.04 -7.67 -2.32
N PRO A 672 0.17 -7.40 -1.02
CA PRO A 672 0.47 -8.45 -0.06
C PRO A 672 -0.67 -9.45 0.11
N VAL A 673 -1.94 -9.07 -0.11
CA VAL A 673 -3.07 -10.00 -0.06
C VAL A 673 -2.98 -11.07 -1.16
N ILE A 674 -2.68 -10.68 -2.40
CA ILE A 674 -2.54 -11.61 -3.53
C ILE A 674 -1.40 -12.60 -3.25
N LYS A 675 -0.24 -12.10 -2.81
CA LYS A 675 0.93 -12.94 -2.53
C LYS A 675 0.74 -13.84 -1.32
N PHE A 676 0.20 -13.31 -0.22
CA PHE A 676 -0.11 -14.10 0.96
C PHE A 676 -1.09 -15.24 0.62
N THR A 677 -2.16 -14.94 -0.12
CA THR A 677 -3.17 -15.92 -0.54
C THR A 677 -2.57 -17.00 -1.43
N THR A 678 -1.66 -16.64 -2.34
CA THR A 678 -1.02 -17.62 -3.25
C THR A 678 0.02 -18.48 -2.55
N LEU A 679 0.89 -17.91 -1.72
CA LEU A 679 1.89 -18.65 -0.93
C LEU A 679 1.23 -19.61 0.05
N PHE A 680 0.26 -19.09 0.81
CA PHE A 680 -0.49 -19.92 1.76
C PHE A 680 -1.37 -20.93 1.03
N GLY A 681 -1.88 -20.55 -0.14
CA GLY A 681 -2.68 -21.40 -1.02
C GLY A 681 -1.98 -22.69 -1.42
N LEU A 682 -0.67 -22.66 -1.70
CA LEU A 682 0.12 -23.86 -1.99
C LEU A 682 0.02 -24.88 -0.85
N LEU A 683 0.24 -24.44 0.40
CA LEU A 683 0.13 -25.30 1.58
C LEU A 683 -1.30 -25.81 1.80
N ALA A 684 -2.30 -24.94 1.57
CA ALA A 684 -3.71 -25.28 1.74
C ALA A 684 -4.17 -26.37 0.75
N VAL A 685 -3.72 -26.29 -0.51
CA VAL A 685 -4.02 -27.29 -1.53
C VAL A 685 -3.36 -28.63 -1.21
N GLU A 686 -2.06 -28.63 -0.90
CA GLU A 686 -1.33 -29.86 -0.56
C GLU A 686 -1.94 -30.56 0.66
N LEU A 687 -2.37 -29.77 1.65
CA LEU A 687 -3.11 -30.26 2.82
C LEU A 687 -4.44 -30.92 2.42
N ALA A 688 -5.26 -30.25 1.60
CA ALA A 688 -6.55 -30.77 1.18
C ALA A 688 -6.42 -32.07 0.36
N VAL A 689 -5.45 -32.11 -0.58
CA VAL A 689 -5.16 -33.27 -1.42
C VAL A 689 -4.64 -34.44 -0.56
N SER A 690 -3.68 -34.20 0.34
CA SER A 690 -3.14 -35.25 1.20
C SER A 690 -4.20 -35.93 2.07
N LEU A 691 -5.13 -35.16 2.66
CA LEU A 691 -6.22 -35.72 3.45
C LEU A 691 -7.20 -36.53 2.58
N THR A 692 -7.45 -36.07 1.36
CA THR A 692 -8.28 -36.75 0.37
C THR A 692 -7.67 -38.09 -0.01
N ASP A 693 -6.36 -38.14 -0.29
CA ASP A 693 -5.63 -39.36 -0.64
C ASP A 693 -5.58 -40.38 0.49
N GLN A 694 -5.63 -39.92 1.75
CA GLN A 694 -5.77 -40.76 2.94
C GLN A 694 -7.21 -41.30 3.14
N GLY A 695 -8.13 -41.03 2.21
CA GLY A 695 -9.53 -41.45 2.26
C GLY A 695 -10.41 -40.61 3.18
N GLN A 696 -9.95 -39.44 3.64
CA GLN A 696 -10.68 -38.58 4.58
C GLN A 696 -11.59 -37.55 3.90
N HIS A 697 -12.24 -37.92 2.79
CA HIS A 697 -13.08 -37.02 2.00
C HIS A 697 -14.15 -36.30 2.82
N SER A 698 -14.81 -37.00 3.75
CA SER A 698 -15.83 -36.38 4.61
C SER A 698 -15.25 -35.30 5.52
N LEU A 699 -14.02 -35.50 6.03
CA LEU A 699 -13.34 -34.50 6.85
C LEU A 699 -13.01 -33.27 6.02
N VAL A 700 -12.51 -33.44 4.79
CA VAL A 700 -12.17 -32.34 3.88
C VAL A 700 -13.40 -31.47 3.61
N LEU A 701 -14.55 -32.07 3.30
CA LEU A 701 -15.79 -31.33 3.06
C LEU A 701 -16.31 -30.61 4.33
N VAL A 702 -16.20 -31.25 5.50
CA VAL A 702 -16.57 -30.61 6.77
C VAL A 702 -15.66 -29.42 7.07
N LEU A 703 -14.35 -29.57 6.89
CA LEU A 703 -13.38 -28.49 7.08
C LEU A 703 -13.64 -27.35 6.09
N ALA A 704 -13.90 -27.65 4.82
CA ALA A 704 -14.26 -26.65 3.82
C ALA A 704 -15.47 -25.81 4.26
N ALA A 705 -16.55 -26.46 4.72
CA ALA A 705 -17.75 -25.78 5.21
C ALA A 705 -17.48 -24.95 6.47
N VAL A 706 -16.73 -25.49 7.43
CA VAL A 706 -16.37 -24.78 8.67
C VAL A 706 -15.54 -23.53 8.35
N PHE A 707 -14.50 -23.65 7.53
CA PHE A 707 -13.68 -22.53 7.12
C PHE A 707 -14.49 -21.48 6.36
N PHE A 708 -15.41 -21.91 5.47
CA PHE A 708 -16.29 -20.99 4.76
C PHE A 708 -17.20 -20.20 5.72
N VAL A 709 -17.81 -20.86 6.71
CA VAL A 709 -18.66 -20.20 7.71
C VAL A 709 -17.85 -19.18 8.53
N ILE A 710 -16.62 -19.52 8.92
CA ILE A 710 -15.74 -18.59 9.63
C ILE A 710 -15.39 -17.40 8.74
N SER A 711 -15.03 -17.63 7.48
CA SER A 711 -14.75 -16.56 6.52
C SER A 711 -15.96 -15.63 6.33
N ALA A 712 -17.15 -16.20 6.10
CA ALA A 712 -18.40 -15.46 5.96
C ALA A 712 -18.75 -14.65 7.22
N PHE A 713 -18.48 -15.19 8.42
CA PHE A 713 -18.62 -14.46 9.67
C PHE A 713 -17.71 -13.22 9.71
N PHE A 714 -16.44 -13.35 9.33
CA PHE A 714 -15.52 -12.21 9.29
C PHE A 714 -15.85 -11.20 8.18
N ALA A 715 -16.36 -11.67 7.03
CA ALA A 715 -16.86 -10.80 5.98
C ALA A 715 -18.10 -10.00 6.41
N HIS A 716 -19.02 -10.63 7.14
CA HIS A 716 -20.15 -9.93 7.76
C HIS A 716 -19.66 -8.95 8.84
N ARG A 717 -18.76 -9.41 9.73
CA ARG A 717 -18.23 -8.60 10.83
C ARG A 717 -17.44 -7.38 10.35
N SER A 718 -16.75 -7.45 9.21
CA SER A 718 -15.98 -6.33 8.68
C SER A 718 -16.85 -5.12 8.33
N PHE A 719 -18.12 -5.33 8.00
CA PHE A 719 -19.10 -4.26 7.88
C PHE A 719 -19.86 -4.03 9.19
N TYR A 720 -20.69 -4.99 9.61
CA TYR A 720 -21.65 -4.79 10.70
C TYR A 720 -21.01 -4.56 12.07
N GLY A 721 -19.83 -5.14 12.31
CA GLY A 721 -19.07 -4.96 13.54
C GLY A 721 -18.18 -3.72 13.56
N MET A 722 -18.08 -3.01 12.43
CA MET A 722 -17.27 -1.81 12.24
C MET A 722 -18.15 -0.66 11.72
N ARG A 723 -19.41 -0.53 12.19
CA ARG A 723 -20.26 0.62 11.83
C ARG A 723 -20.07 1.78 12.79
N ILE A 724 -20.37 2.99 12.32
CA ILE A 724 -20.60 4.14 13.17
C ILE A 724 -21.90 3.87 13.96
N THR A 725 -21.86 4.05 15.29
CA THR A 725 -22.93 3.61 16.21
C THR A 725 -23.95 4.69 16.55
N THR A 726 -23.83 5.88 15.97
CA THR A 726 -24.69 7.04 16.24
C THR A 726 -26.07 6.84 15.60
N SER A 727 -27.13 7.26 16.29
CA SER A 727 -28.49 7.16 15.74
C SER A 727 -28.71 8.27 14.71
N LEU A 728 -29.55 8.03 13.69
CA LEU A 728 -29.91 9.06 12.70
C LEU A 728 -30.70 10.23 13.31
N GLY A 729 -31.16 10.11 14.57
CA GLY A 729 -31.92 11.15 15.28
C GLY A 729 -31.10 11.96 16.30
N ASP A 730 -29.79 11.69 16.46
CA ASP A 730 -28.95 12.36 17.45
C ASP A 730 -28.35 13.70 16.94
N GLU A 731 -28.76 14.18 15.75
CA GLU A 731 -28.17 15.36 15.08
C GLU A 731 -28.77 16.72 15.50
N ASP A 732 -29.86 16.77 16.28
CA ASP A 732 -30.54 18.04 16.61
C ASP A 732 -29.90 18.86 17.76
N ASP A 733 -28.89 18.33 18.47
CA ASP A 733 -28.29 19.02 19.64
C ASP A 733 -26.89 19.65 19.37
N ALA A 734 -26.44 19.69 18.11
CA ALA A 734 -25.12 20.22 17.75
C ALA A 734 -25.18 21.35 16.72
N GLU A 735 -25.99 22.40 16.96
CA GLU A 735 -25.68 23.70 16.36
C GLU A 735 -24.48 24.32 17.09
N PRO A 736 -23.42 24.74 16.38
CA PRO A 736 -22.38 25.54 16.98
C PRO A 736 -22.99 26.92 17.31
N GLU A 737 -23.14 27.22 18.60
CA GLU A 737 -23.52 28.56 19.06
C GLU A 737 -22.62 29.60 18.39
N ARG A 738 -23.23 30.46 17.58
CA ARG A 738 -22.54 31.64 17.03
C ARG A 738 -22.13 32.55 18.19
N PRO A 739 -20.90 33.08 18.22
CA PRO A 739 -20.50 34.01 19.27
C PRO A 739 -21.30 35.31 19.09
N THR A 740 -22.18 35.61 20.04
CA THR A 740 -22.82 36.92 20.14
C THR A 740 -21.80 37.97 20.60
N PRO A 741 -21.75 39.17 19.99
CA PRO A 741 -20.81 40.21 20.40
C PRO A 741 -21.26 40.91 21.69
N GLY A 742 -20.37 40.91 22.68
CA GLY A 742 -20.18 41.93 23.73
C GLY A 742 -21.41 42.57 24.40
N GLY A 743 -21.61 42.26 25.69
CA GLY A 743 -22.41 43.06 26.62
C GLY A 743 -21.80 42.99 28.02
N SER A 744 -21.49 44.16 28.58
CA SER A 744 -20.86 44.35 29.88
C SER A 744 -21.78 44.07 31.06
N ASP A 745 -21.13 43.90 32.22
CA ASP A 745 -21.59 44.19 33.59
C ASP A 745 -22.16 43.07 34.46
N GLY A 746 -21.58 42.98 35.67
CA GLY A 746 -22.38 42.83 36.89
C GLY A 746 -22.18 41.54 37.66
N ALA A 747 -21.29 41.57 38.65
CA ALA A 747 -21.16 40.57 39.71
C ALA A 747 -22.47 40.33 40.49
N THR A 748 -22.71 39.10 40.94
CA THR A 748 -22.92 38.76 42.38
C THR A 748 -23.12 37.25 42.58
N ALA A 749 -22.41 36.73 43.59
CA ALA A 749 -22.57 35.38 44.12
C ALA A 749 -23.77 35.30 45.07
N THR A 750 -24.46 34.16 45.15
CA THR A 750 -24.90 33.53 46.43
C THR A 750 -25.63 32.18 46.24
N THR A 751 -25.07 31.16 46.92
CA THR A 751 -25.72 30.09 47.73
C THR A 751 -26.77 29.11 47.15
N THR A 752 -26.35 27.84 47.10
CA THR A 752 -27.07 26.57 47.34
C THR A 752 -27.87 26.56 48.69
N PRO A 753 -28.70 25.55 49.07
CA PRO A 753 -28.97 24.23 48.46
C PRO A 753 -30.41 23.63 48.57
N ALA A 754 -30.56 22.40 48.03
CA ALA A 754 -31.31 21.25 48.58
C ALA A 754 -32.85 21.11 48.41
N SER A 755 -33.23 20.14 47.56
CA SER A 755 -33.77 18.82 47.96
C SER A 755 -35.29 18.48 47.86
N VAL A 756 -35.48 17.27 47.31
CA VAL A 756 -36.47 16.18 47.52
C VAL A 756 -37.91 16.24 46.96
N THR A 757 -38.33 15.04 46.56
CA THR A 757 -39.67 14.41 46.52
C THR A 757 -40.57 14.75 45.34
N ASP A 758 -41.34 13.84 44.76
CA ASP A 758 -41.40 12.37 44.71
C ASP A 758 -42.53 12.03 43.72
N VAL A 759 -42.40 10.90 43.03
CA VAL A 759 -43.44 9.90 42.74
C VAL A 759 -44.78 10.32 42.09
N ALA A 760 -45.03 9.79 40.88
CA ALA A 760 -46.17 8.92 40.53
C ALA A 760 -45.99 8.49 39.05
N ALA A 761 -45.66 7.25 38.69
CA ALA A 761 -46.41 5.98 38.83
C ALA A 761 -47.65 5.86 37.90
N ASP A 762 -47.43 5.01 36.90
CA ASP A 762 -48.31 3.97 36.34
C ASP A 762 -49.43 4.29 35.33
N ALA A 763 -49.13 3.86 34.09
CA ALA A 763 -49.80 2.82 33.30
C ALA A 763 -51.31 2.56 33.47
N GLY A 764 -52.00 2.41 32.34
CA GLY A 764 -53.27 1.66 32.28
C GLY A 764 -54.14 1.87 31.06
N ALA A 765 -53.85 1.11 29.99
CA ALA A 765 -54.78 0.30 29.18
C ALA A 765 -56.07 0.86 28.52
N GLN A 766 -56.14 0.54 27.21
CA GLN A 766 -57.23 -0.15 26.49
C GLN A 766 -58.41 0.58 25.79
N ASP A 767 -58.53 0.20 24.51
CA ASP A 767 -59.71 -0.15 23.70
C ASP A 767 -60.67 0.88 23.08
N HIS A 768 -60.78 0.74 21.74
CA HIS A 768 -61.98 0.62 20.87
C HIS A 768 -61.85 1.48 19.59
N ALA A 769 -61.69 0.89 18.40
CA ALA A 769 -62.70 0.26 17.52
C ALA A 769 -63.47 1.26 16.61
N GLY A 770 -63.39 1.03 15.29
CA GLY A 770 -64.52 1.19 14.36
C GLY A 770 -64.41 2.25 13.25
N GLY A 771 -64.53 1.81 11.98
CA GLY A 771 -65.01 2.66 10.88
C GLY A 771 -64.46 2.32 9.49
N ALA A 772 -65.19 1.52 8.72
CA ALA A 772 -64.93 1.15 7.33
C ALA A 772 -65.79 1.95 6.34
N THR A 773 -65.37 2.09 5.07
CA THR A 773 -66.14 2.02 3.78
C THR A 773 -65.27 2.52 2.58
N THR A 774 -64.77 1.66 1.68
CA THR A 774 -65.28 1.26 0.32
C THR A 774 -65.06 2.25 -0.85
N ASP A 775 -63.96 2.05 -1.63
CA ASP A 775 -63.77 1.75 -3.10
C ASP A 775 -64.64 2.43 -4.21
N PRO A 776 -64.38 2.32 -5.55
CA PRO A 776 -63.16 2.22 -6.41
C PRO A 776 -63.17 3.14 -7.69
N ARG A 777 -62.11 3.06 -8.52
CA ARG A 777 -62.02 3.04 -10.03
C ARG A 777 -60.93 3.98 -10.58
N ALA A 778 -59.82 3.51 -11.15
CA ALA A 778 -59.61 2.83 -12.45
C ALA A 778 -59.78 3.75 -13.67
N ASP A 779 -58.66 4.09 -14.35
CA ASP A 779 -58.39 3.75 -15.76
C ASP A 779 -57.20 4.56 -16.35
N VAL A 780 -56.27 3.81 -16.94
CA VAL A 780 -55.22 4.16 -17.95
C VAL A 780 -55.80 3.62 -19.29
N PRO A 781 -55.42 3.98 -20.56
CA PRO A 781 -54.07 4.35 -21.00
C PRO A 781 -53.92 5.23 -22.29
N GLU A 782 -52.64 5.36 -22.70
CA GLU A 782 -52.09 5.55 -24.06
C GLU A 782 -52.27 6.86 -24.85
N LEU A 783 -51.13 7.41 -25.29
CA LEU A 783 -50.94 7.90 -26.67
C LEU A 783 -49.46 7.85 -27.09
N VAL A 784 -49.29 7.68 -28.40
CA VAL A 784 -48.18 7.09 -29.16
C VAL A 784 -47.39 8.18 -29.93
N GLU A 785 -46.09 7.90 -30.14
CA GLU A 785 -45.20 8.26 -31.28
C GLU A 785 -44.59 9.67 -31.56
N THR A 786 -43.29 9.55 -31.92
CA THR A 786 -42.52 10.19 -33.01
C THR A 786 -41.80 11.54 -32.80
N GLY A 787 -40.52 11.55 -33.21
CA GLY A 787 -39.76 12.75 -33.52
C GLY A 787 -38.24 12.53 -33.54
N ALA A 788 -37.69 12.24 -34.73
CA ALA A 788 -36.25 12.24 -35.02
C ALA A 788 -35.79 13.61 -35.57
N GLY A 789 -34.47 13.88 -35.49
CA GLY A 789 -33.75 15.01 -36.11
C GLY A 789 -33.54 16.21 -35.15
N GLU A 790 -32.42 16.92 -35.10
CA GLU A 790 -31.27 17.10 -36.02
C GLU A 790 -30.10 17.79 -35.26
N GLU A 791 -28.94 17.75 -35.91
CA GLU A 791 -27.65 18.41 -35.69
C GLU A 791 -27.60 19.74 -34.88
N ARG A 792 -26.68 19.82 -33.90
CA ARG A 792 -25.48 20.69 -33.93
C ARG A 792 -24.53 20.41 -32.78
#